data_AF-A0A8T8HW41-F1
#
_entry.id   AF-A0A8T8HW41-F1
#
_cell.length_a   1.000
_cell.length_b   1.000
_cell.length_c   1.000
_cell.angle_alpha   90.00
_cell.angle_beta   90.00
_cell.angle_gamma   90.00
#
_symmetry.space_group_name_H-M   'P 1'
#
loop_
_entity.id
_entity.type
_entity.pdbx_description
1 polymer ?
#
loop_
_entity_poly.entity_id
_entity_poly.type
_entity_poly.pdbx_seq_one_letter_code
_entity_poly.pdbx_strand_id
1 'polypeptide(L)'
;MTEQRGRDAARIARIEAFVGDLPADGIDGLRERTSAAESALARAREHEDTVSEELRTIREGADEVAGLLADRREQLARIGAVLPRVAALAAGERDVAEPAKARLAAIPDERSRAAAQAGQAERHREDAAQIIEQLATDIRELDRRRTEWTGRREGLPRPATPTDLALEAAETVDAEAQRQLREEFPERELRRAVEDAEREVVKVGRAWNMHPEKVQRSALELVAGEASADHDLRARAAARAAERLERANQAVGAARTDLDTARRKQAEAPVSKLRSTDEIEQPVDQEHAERLAAEAEAEASEGQLKLGQTEKDRDAAADAVREAETRAGLLRDQADKLRQVAAADQPSGTVPDDDEETRTVVGNLVAELEKVQEAYVAADHARTAAVHDLRTWAGQDRFATVAEDEHGQAVHRLREMFRGEHVIERVAALAGELAFDLETREKAIAQQLDQVETHKNNVVVRLSDLVADALALLNRASALSELPEGIGRWEHRKFLVVEARNRPNREQVVLRVGELVDRMVRSGRIELDAVELLWRATEASVVEGFKATVLKPSPDQPIGRTPVEEMRKWSGGENLTASLVLFCVLARLRAEQRTGAKAGSAGGVVPLDNPLGKANYLPFLELQRKVARANGVQLVFWTGIGDLGAVTTFPRIAAMHKRSSTTREGRAYVQVDDNNSQVVDVVSAVRHEP
;
A
#
# COMPACT_ATOMS: atom_id res chain seq x y z
N MET A 1 38.65 53.93 -32.25
CA MET A 1 38.64 53.87 -33.74
C MET A 1 38.91 52.47 -34.30
N THR A 2 39.67 51.63 -33.59
CA THR A 2 39.99 50.25 -33.99
C THR A 2 38.83 49.26 -33.86
N GLU A 3 37.98 49.39 -32.82
CA GLU A 3 36.77 48.56 -32.70
C GLU A 3 35.74 48.81 -33.80
N GLN A 4 35.63 50.06 -34.28
CA GLN A 4 34.59 50.45 -35.23
C GLN A 4 34.89 49.90 -36.63
N ARG A 5 36.17 49.89 -37.04
CA ARG A 5 36.62 49.19 -38.25
C ARG A 5 36.40 47.67 -38.18
N GLY A 6 36.58 47.05 -37.02
CA GLY A 6 36.30 45.63 -36.82
C GLY A 6 34.81 45.29 -36.95
N ARG A 7 33.94 46.17 -36.44
CA ARG A 7 32.48 46.03 -36.59
C ARG A 7 32.02 46.24 -38.03
N ASP A 8 32.62 47.18 -38.77
CA ASP A 8 32.28 47.42 -40.16
C ASP A 8 32.75 46.27 -41.06
N ALA A 9 33.94 45.71 -40.83
CA ALA A 9 34.43 44.52 -41.55
C ALA A 9 33.57 43.27 -41.26
N ALA A 10 33.14 43.09 -40.01
CA ALA A 10 32.23 42.01 -39.63
C ALA A 10 30.84 42.17 -40.25
N ARG A 11 30.37 43.41 -40.47
CA ARG A 11 29.12 43.67 -41.20
C ARG A 11 29.25 43.37 -42.69
N ILE A 12 30.35 43.77 -43.33
CA ILE A 12 30.59 43.46 -44.74
C ILE A 12 30.66 41.95 -44.96
N ALA A 13 31.41 41.21 -44.13
CA ALA A 13 31.49 39.74 -44.21
C ALA A 13 30.13 39.05 -43.98
N ARG A 14 29.27 39.61 -43.12
CA ARG A 14 27.90 39.11 -42.92
C ARG A 14 27.01 39.40 -44.12
N ILE A 15 27.18 40.54 -44.78
CA ILE A 15 26.43 40.88 -45.99
C ILE A 15 26.90 40.01 -47.16
N GLU A 16 28.20 39.76 -47.30
CA GLU A 16 28.75 38.85 -48.32
C GLU A 16 28.32 37.39 -48.10
N ALA A 17 28.30 36.92 -46.85
CA ALA A 17 27.76 35.60 -46.51
C ALA A 17 26.26 35.50 -46.83
N PHE A 18 25.49 36.56 -46.53
CA PHE A 18 24.06 36.61 -46.86
C PHE A 18 23.79 36.66 -48.37
N VAL A 19 24.69 37.27 -49.15
CA VAL A 19 24.64 37.29 -50.62
C VAL A 19 25.10 35.95 -51.23
N GLY A 20 25.97 35.19 -50.55
CA GLY A 20 26.37 33.83 -50.94
C GLY A 20 25.31 32.76 -50.61
N ASP A 21 24.50 32.99 -49.57
CA ASP A 21 23.36 32.14 -49.20
C ASP A 21 22.11 32.42 -50.04
N LEU A 22 22.12 33.49 -50.85
CA LEU A 22 21.08 33.75 -51.84
C LEU A 22 21.26 32.79 -53.03
N PRO A 23 20.24 31.96 -53.34
CA PRO A 23 20.35 30.96 -54.40
C PRO A 23 20.58 31.62 -55.78
N ALA A 24 21.31 30.94 -56.67
CA ALA A 24 21.90 31.50 -57.90
C ALA A 24 20.89 32.17 -58.87
N ASP A 25 19.62 31.83 -58.72
CA ASP A 25 18.44 32.32 -59.43
C ASP A 25 17.88 33.65 -58.89
N GLY A 26 18.53 34.23 -57.88
CA GLY A 26 18.33 35.61 -57.42
C GLY A 26 16.97 35.89 -56.76
N ILE A 27 16.63 37.18 -56.65
CA ILE A 27 15.36 37.65 -56.07
C ILE A 27 14.16 37.10 -56.86
N ASP A 28 14.31 36.86 -58.16
CA ASP A 28 13.24 36.32 -59.00
C ASP A 28 12.95 34.84 -58.70
N GLY A 29 13.96 34.02 -58.42
CA GLY A 29 13.77 32.64 -57.95
C GLY A 29 13.17 32.53 -56.55
N LEU A 30 13.43 33.52 -55.68
CA LEU A 30 12.73 33.63 -54.39
C LEU A 30 11.28 34.09 -54.59
N ARG A 31 10.98 35.03 -55.51
CA ARG A 31 9.60 35.41 -55.85
C ARG A 31 8.81 34.25 -56.43
N GLU A 32 9.43 33.42 -57.28
CA GLU A 32 8.79 32.24 -57.86
C GLU A 32 8.47 31.20 -56.77
N ARG A 33 9.39 31.01 -55.83
CA ARG A 33 9.18 30.13 -54.66
C ARG A 33 8.14 30.69 -53.69
N THR A 34 8.11 32.00 -53.46
CA THR A 34 7.06 32.64 -52.65
C THR A 34 5.71 32.53 -53.34
N SER A 35 5.62 32.74 -54.66
CA SER A 35 4.39 32.57 -55.43
C SER A 35 3.93 31.11 -55.46
N ALA A 36 4.86 30.16 -55.57
CA ALA A 36 4.58 28.74 -55.47
C ALA A 36 4.13 28.33 -54.06
N ALA A 37 4.72 28.93 -53.02
CA ALA A 37 4.32 28.72 -51.63
C ALA A 37 2.97 29.38 -51.31
N GLU A 38 2.68 30.55 -51.86
CA GLU A 38 1.38 31.22 -51.77
C GLU A 38 0.31 30.42 -52.51
N SER A 39 0.64 29.86 -53.68
CA SER A 39 -0.26 28.96 -54.40
C SER A 39 -0.46 27.63 -53.66
N ALA A 40 0.59 27.11 -53.01
CA ALA A 40 0.48 25.93 -52.15
C ALA A 40 -0.33 26.22 -50.89
N LEU A 41 -0.19 27.41 -50.29
CA LEU A 41 -0.98 27.87 -49.16
C LEU A 41 -2.43 28.10 -49.57
N ALA A 42 -2.70 28.66 -50.75
CA ALA A 42 -4.04 28.84 -51.29
C ALA A 42 -4.71 27.49 -51.53
N ARG A 43 -3.99 26.51 -52.12
CA ARG A 43 -4.47 25.14 -52.26
C ARG A 43 -4.66 24.44 -50.91
N ALA A 44 -3.79 24.70 -49.93
CA ALA A 44 -3.91 24.16 -48.59
C ALA A 44 -5.11 24.77 -47.84
N ARG A 45 -5.40 26.05 -48.04
CA ARG A 45 -6.59 26.73 -47.52
C ARG A 45 -7.86 26.28 -48.22
N GLU A 46 -7.83 26.13 -49.53
CA GLU A 46 -8.95 25.56 -50.28
C GLU A 46 -9.20 24.12 -49.82
N HIS A 47 -8.14 23.33 -49.61
CA HIS A 47 -8.27 22.00 -49.03
C HIS A 47 -8.74 22.05 -47.57
N GLU A 48 -8.29 23.02 -46.75
CA GLU A 48 -8.76 23.22 -45.38
C GLU A 48 -10.23 23.64 -45.34
N ASP A 49 -10.69 24.47 -46.29
CA ASP A 49 -12.08 24.89 -46.44
C ASP A 49 -12.93 23.72 -46.94
N THR A 50 -12.41 22.93 -47.89
CA THR A 50 -13.07 21.71 -48.37
C THR A 50 -13.17 20.70 -47.23
N VAL A 51 -12.09 20.51 -46.47
CA VAL A 51 -12.03 19.62 -45.31
C VAL A 51 -12.87 20.17 -44.17
N SER A 52 -13.00 21.49 -44.00
CA SER A 52 -13.86 22.14 -43.00
C SER A 52 -15.33 22.05 -43.37
N GLU A 53 -15.66 22.12 -44.65
CA GLU A 53 -17.01 21.90 -45.16
C GLU A 53 -17.36 20.41 -45.16
N GLU A 54 -16.40 19.53 -45.42
CA GLU A 54 -16.50 18.09 -45.13
C GLU A 54 -16.63 17.85 -43.63
N LEU A 55 -15.91 18.57 -42.76
CA LEU A 55 -16.06 18.48 -41.31
C LEU A 55 -17.41 19.04 -40.86
N ARG A 56 -17.94 20.06 -41.52
CA ARG A 56 -19.25 20.64 -41.24
C ARG A 56 -20.35 19.69 -41.69
N THR A 57 -20.24 19.09 -42.87
CA THR A 57 -21.18 18.06 -43.34
C THR A 57 -21.03 16.75 -42.58
N ILE A 58 -19.84 16.40 -42.10
CA ILE A 58 -19.61 15.28 -41.18
C ILE A 58 -20.14 15.64 -39.79
N ARG A 59 -20.10 16.90 -39.35
CA ARG A 59 -20.69 17.35 -38.08
C ARG A 59 -22.21 17.44 -38.15
N GLU A 60 -22.77 17.95 -39.23
CA GLU A 60 -24.21 17.94 -39.52
C GLU A 60 -24.69 16.50 -39.70
N GLY A 61 -23.90 15.65 -40.35
CA GLY A 61 -24.10 14.20 -40.39
C GLY A 61 -23.92 13.55 -39.02
N ALA A 62 -23.00 14.01 -38.17
CA ALA A 62 -22.80 13.50 -36.82
C ALA A 62 -23.88 13.97 -35.85
N ASP A 63 -24.47 15.15 -36.07
CA ASP A 63 -25.57 15.73 -35.33
C ASP A 63 -26.91 15.14 -35.78
N GLU A 64 -27.10 14.87 -37.08
CA GLU A 64 -28.17 14.01 -37.59
C GLU A 64 -28.02 12.60 -37.04
N VAL A 65 -26.80 12.05 -37.00
CA VAL A 65 -26.51 10.75 -36.39
C VAL A 65 -26.64 10.81 -34.86
N ALA A 66 -26.41 11.95 -34.20
CA ALA A 66 -26.60 12.16 -32.76
C ALA A 66 -28.09 12.31 -32.40
N GLY A 67 -28.88 12.97 -33.25
CA GLY A 67 -30.33 13.05 -33.18
C GLY A 67 -30.97 11.70 -33.46
N LEU A 68 -30.50 10.99 -34.48
CA LEU A 68 -30.82 9.59 -34.71
C LEU A 68 -30.35 8.71 -33.54
N LEU A 69 -29.19 8.96 -32.91
CA LEU A 69 -28.69 8.22 -31.74
C LEU A 69 -29.46 8.54 -30.46
N ALA A 70 -30.01 9.75 -30.32
CA ALA A 70 -30.88 10.13 -29.22
C ALA A 70 -32.25 9.46 -29.37
N ASP A 71 -32.85 9.51 -30.57
CA ASP A 71 -34.05 8.75 -30.93
C ASP A 71 -33.79 7.24 -30.84
N ARG A 72 -32.59 6.77 -31.22
CA ARG A 72 -32.15 5.38 -31.04
C ARG A 72 -31.82 5.06 -29.59
N ARG A 73 -31.48 6.00 -28.71
CA ARG A 73 -31.24 5.81 -27.27
C ARG A 73 -32.55 5.81 -26.47
N GLU A 74 -33.54 6.61 -26.85
CA GLU A 74 -34.90 6.45 -26.33
C GLU A 74 -35.53 5.16 -26.85
N GLN A 75 -35.34 4.83 -28.14
CA GLN A 75 -35.66 3.51 -28.66
C GLN A 75 -34.80 2.42 -28.01
N LEU A 76 -33.53 2.60 -27.63
CA LEU A 76 -32.66 1.61 -26.94
C LEU A 76 -32.89 1.54 -25.44
N ALA A 77 -33.60 2.49 -24.83
CA ALA A 77 -34.09 2.37 -23.47
C ALA A 77 -35.41 1.57 -23.46
N ARG A 78 -36.31 1.83 -24.42
CA ARG A 78 -37.50 0.97 -24.67
C ARG A 78 -37.11 -0.41 -25.19
N ILE A 79 -36.17 -0.49 -26.11
CA ILE A 79 -35.59 -1.74 -26.58
C ILE A 79 -34.70 -2.28 -25.47
N GLY A 80 -33.97 -1.54 -24.64
CA GLY A 80 -33.12 -2.01 -23.52
C GLY A 80 -33.87 -2.80 -22.45
N ALA A 81 -35.10 -2.39 -22.13
CA ALA A 81 -36.03 -3.18 -21.33
C ALA A 81 -36.55 -4.43 -22.08
N VAL A 82 -36.49 -4.41 -23.41
CA VAL A 82 -36.93 -5.48 -24.34
C VAL A 82 -35.71 -6.21 -24.97
N LEU A 83 -34.44 -5.87 -24.68
CA LEU A 83 -33.24 -6.26 -25.46
C LEU A 83 -32.60 -7.53 -24.93
N PRO A 84 -32.67 -7.86 -23.62
CA PRO A 84 -32.50 -9.23 -23.20
C PRO A 84 -33.53 -10.15 -23.87
N ARG A 85 -34.74 -9.63 -24.17
CA ARG A 85 -35.82 -10.35 -24.86
C ARG A 85 -35.62 -10.36 -26.38
N VAL A 86 -35.04 -9.31 -26.98
CA VAL A 86 -34.80 -9.18 -28.43
C VAL A 86 -33.43 -9.72 -28.86
N ALA A 87 -32.40 -9.75 -28.02
CA ALA A 87 -31.15 -10.48 -28.29
C ALA A 87 -31.40 -12.00 -28.19
N ALA A 88 -32.22 -12.44 -27.23
CA ALA A 88 -32.75 -13.81 -27.19
C ALA A 88 -33.68 -14.11 -28.37
N LEU A 89 -34.54 -13.16 -28.78
CA LEU A 89 -35.37 -13.31 -29.98
C LEU A 89 -34.59 -13.12 -31.29
N ALA A 90 -33.42 -12.48 -31.36
CA ALA A 90 -32.64 -12.23 -32.59
C ALA A 90 -31.58 -13.29 -32.87
N ALA A 91 -30.97 -13.87 -31.82
CA ALA A 91 -30.35 -15.19 -31.91
C ALA A 91 -31.42 -16.23 -32.22
N GLY A 92 -32.58 -16.12 -31.57
CA GLY A 92 -33.80 -16.81 -31.95
C GLY A 92 -34.26 -16.52 -33.38
N GLU A 93 -34.07 -15.31 -33.95
CA GLU A 93 -34.55 -14.94 -35.28
C GLU A 93 -33.58 -15.42 -36.36
N ARG A 94 -32.26 -15.35 -36.17
CA ARG A 94 -31.30 -15.89 -37.15
C ARG A 94 -31.22 -17.41 -37.15
N ASP A 95 -31.21 -18.03 -35.97
CA ASP A 95 -30.92 -19.47 -35.85
C ASP A 95 -32.17 -20.33 -35.69
N VAL A 96 -33.30 -19.74 -35.25
CA VAL A 96 -34.59 -20.43 -35.11
C VAL A 96 -35.69 -19.84 -36.00
N ALA A 97 -35.85 -18.52 -36.13
CA ALA A 97 -37.02 -17.87 -36.72
C ALA A 97 -36.87 -17.43 -38.19
N GLU A 98 -35.69 -17.34 -38.78
CA GLU A 98 -35.47 -17.17 -40.23
C GLU A 98 -35.58 -18.55 -40.90
N PRO A 99 -34.97 -19.63 -40.35
CA PRO A 99 -35.33 -20.99 -40.72
C PRO A 99 -36.79 -21.33 -40.39
N ALA A 100 -37.36 -20.85 -39.27
CA ALA A 100 -38.76 -21.11 -38.94
C ALA A 100 -39.76 -20.17 -39.63
N LYS A 101 -39.40 -18.97 -40.13
CA LYS A 101 -40.21 -18.10 -41.00
C LYS A 101 -40.09 -18.51 -42.46
N ALA A 102 -38.94 -19.02 -42.91
CA ALA A 102 -38.84 -19.75 -44.16
C ALA A 102 -39.71 -21.01 -44.12
N ARG A 103 -39.69 -21.77 -43.00
CA ARG A 103 -40.65 -22.85 -42.75
C ARG A 103 -42.08 -22.33 -42.54
N LEU A 104 -42.34 -21.17 -41.91
CA LEU A 104 -43.69 -20.60 -41.68
C LEU A 104 -44.32 -19.97 -42.92
N ALA A 105 -43.51 -19.44 -43.84
CA ALA A 105 -43.92 -18.94 -45.15
C ALA A 105 -44.05 -20.09 -46.15
N ALA A 106 -43.26 -21.16 -45.97
CA ALA A 106 -43.51 -22.44 -46.62
C ALA A 106 -44.69 -23.20 -45.99
N ILE A 107 -45.11 -22.95 -44.74
CA ILE A 107 -46.20 -23.66 -44.08
C ILE A 107 -47.56 -23.50 -44.78
N PRO A 108 -47.96 -22.37 -45.39
CA PRO A 108 -49.14 -22.30 -46.24
C PRO A 108 -49.02 -23.14 -47.51
N ASP A 109 -47.87 -23.15 -48.18
CA ASP A 109 -47.61 -23.95 -49.40
C ASP A 109 -47.39 -25.44 -49.09
N GLU A 110 -46.81 -25.77 -47.94
CA GLU A 110 -46.67 -27.11 -47.38
C GLU A 110 -47.95 -27.56 -46.69
N ARG A 111 -48.80 -26.68 -46.17
CA ARG A 111 -50.20 -27.00 -45.82
C ARG A 111 -51.03 -27.17 -47.07
N SER A 112 -50.79 -26.41 -48.14
CA SER A 112 -51.50 -26.60 -49.41
C SER A 112 -51.04 -27.89 -50.09
N ARG A 113 -49.74 -28.24 -50.02
CA ARG A 113 -49.18 -29.52 -50.47
C ARG A 113 -49.55 -30.67 -49.55
N ALA A 114 -49.57 -30.50 -48.23
CA ALA A 114 -50.02 -31.51 -47.27
C ALA A 114 -51.55 -31.61 -47.22
N ALA A 115 -52.32 -30.58 -47.59
CA ALA A 115 -53.77 -30.64 -47.79
C ALA A 115 -54.12 -31.14 -49.20
N ALA A 116 -53.26 -30.95 -50.21
CA ALA A 116 -53.36 -31.61 -51.50
C ALA A 116 -52.93 -33.07 -51.42
N GLN A 117 -51.94 -33.41 -50.60
CA GLN A 117 -51.51 -34.78 -50.29
C GLN A 117 -52.46 -35.45 -49.30
N ALA A 118 -53.02 -34.74 -48.31
CA ALA A 118 -54.09 -35.25 -47.46
C ALA A 118 -55.41 -35.31 -48.22
N GLY A 119 -55.67 -34.43 -49.18
CA GLY A 119 -56.82 -34.51 -50.09
C GLY A 119 -56.65 -35.61 -51.13
N GLN A 120 -55.43 -35.89 -51.59
CA GLN A 120 -55.11 -37.08 -52.39
C GLN A 120 -55.15 -38.34 -51.54
N ALA A 121 -54.70 -38.30 -50.29
CA ALA A 121 -54.78 -39.43 -49.36
C ALA A 121 -56.23 -39.68 -48.91
N GLU A 122 -57.05 -38.65 -48.73
CA GLU A 122 -58.47 -38.75 -48.43
C GLU A 122 -59.23 -39.23 -49.67
N ARG A 123 -58.89 -38.76 -50.88
CA ARG A 123 -59.41 -39.35 -52.13
C ARG A 123 -58.95 -40.79 -52.32
N HIS A 124 -57.70 -41.13 -52.02
CA HIS A 124 -57.22 -42.51 -52.03
C HIS A 124 -57.84 -43.35 -50.92
N ARG A 125 -58.27 -42.74 -49.82
CA ARG A 125 -58.96 -43.40 -48.70
C ARG A 125 -60.46 -43.50 -48.94
N GLU A 126 -61.08 -42.58 -49.66
CA GLU A 126 -62.45 -42.62 -50.19
C GLU A 126 -62.52 -43.59 -51.36
N ASP A 127 -61.54 -43.61 -52.27
CA ASP A 127 -61.38 -44.60 -53.34
C ASP A 127 -61.08 -45.97 -52.73
N ALA A 128 -60.20 -46.07 -51.72
CA ALA A 128 -59.98 -47.31 -51.00
C ALA A 128 -61.19 -47.71 -50.16
N ALA A 129 -61.98 -46.78 -49.61
CA ALA A 129 -63.22 -47.08 -48.90
C ALA A 129 -64.32 -47.52 -49.87
N GLN A 130 -64.39 -46.94 -51.08
CA GLN A 130 -65.27 -47.38 -52.17
C GLN A 130 -64.83 -48.74 -52.73
N ILE A 131 -63.52 -49.00 -52.84
CA ILE A 131 -62.95 -50.30 -53.22
C ILE A 131 -63.16 -51.33 -52.10
N ILE A 132 -63.03 -50.95 -50.82
CA ILE A 132 -63.31 -51.81 -49.66
C ILE A 132 -64.82 -52.05 -49.53
N GLU A 133 -65.66 -51.07 -49.83
CA GLU A 133 -67.11 -51.20 -49.85
C GLU A 133 -67.56 -52.03 -51.05
N GLN A 134 -66.97 -51.87 -52.24
CA GLN A 134 -67.15 -52.75 -53.39
C GLN A 134 -66.66 -54.16 -53.09
N LEU A 135 -65.48 -54.35 -52.51
CA LEU A 135 -64.97 -55.65 -52.07
C LEU A 135 -65.82 -56.25 -50.96
N ALA A 136 -66.39 -55.45 -50.05
CA ALA A 136 -67.32 -55.92 -49.01
C ALA A 136 -68.70 -56.26 -49.60
N THR A 137 -69.13 -55.56 -50.66
CA THR A 137 -70.35 -55.87 -51.41
C THR A 137 -70.16 -57.14 -52.25
N ASP A 138 -68.97 -57.32 -52.83
CA ASP A 138 -68.55 -58.51 -53.58
C ASP A 138 -68.35 -59.71 -52.65
N ILE A 139 -67.80 -59.52 -51.46
CA ILE A 139 -67.72 -60.56 -50.42
C ILE A 139 -69.13 -60.92 -49.92
N ARG A 140 -70.03 -59.95 -49.72
CA ARG A 140 -71.44 -60.22 -49.38
C ARG A 140 -72.20 -60.88 -50.53
N GLU A 141 -71.92 -60.55 -51.79
CA GLU A 141 -72.49 -61.19 -52.98
C GLU A 141 -71.92 -62.61 -53.16
N LEU A 142 -70.65 -62.84 -52.83
CA LEU A 142 -70.01 -64.15 -52.80
C LEU A 142 -70.50 -65.01 -51.64
N ASP A 143 -70.77 -64.44 -50.46
CA ASP A 143 -71.39 -65.16 -49.34
C ASP A 143 -72.89 -65.37 -49.56
N ARG A 144 -73.61 -64.44 -50.19
CA ARG A 144 -75.00 -64.62 -50.66
C ARG A 144 -75.06 -65.74 -51.68
N ARG A 145 -74.12 -65.79 -52.64
CA ARG A 145 -73.97 -66.91 -53.59
C ARG A 145 -73.60 -68.18 -52.85
N ARG A 146 -72.65 -68.18 -51.92
CA ARG A 146 -72.34 -69.36 -51.11
C ARG A 146 -73.57 -69.89 -50.37
N THR A 147 -74.39 -69.01 -49.80
CA THR A 147 -75.64 -69.36 -49.09
C THR A 147 -76.74 -69.82 -50.07
N GLU A 148 -76.87 -69.18 -51.24
CA GLU A 148 -77.78 -69.56 -52.34
C GLU A 148 -77.40 -70.92 -52.94
N TRP A 149 -76.11 -71.24 -53.03
CA TRP A 149 -75.59 -72.50 -53.56
C TRP A 149 -75.67 -73.63 -52.53
N THR A 150 -75.58 -73.30 -51.23
CA THR A 150 -75.81 -74.24 -50.13
C THR A 150 -77.30 -74.56 -49.98
N GLY A 151 -78.18 -73.56 -50.12
CA GLY A 151 -79.63 -73.74 -50.16
C GLY A 151 -80.14 -74.43 -51.43
N ARG A 152 -79.55 -74.16 -52.61
CA ARG A 152 -79.81 -74.94 -53.84
C ARG A 152 -79.41 -76.40 -53.67
N ARG A 153 -78.36 -76.70 -52.90
CA ARG A 153 -77.95 -78.08 -52.62
C ARG A 153 -78.90 -78.81 -51.67
N GLU A 154 -79.53 -78.09 -50.74
CA GLU A 154 -80.54 -78.64 -49.80
C GLU A 154 -81.96 -78.73 -50.41
N GLY A 155 -82.26 -77.91 -51.43
CA GLY A 155 -83.54 -77.88 -52.15
C GLY A 155 -83.61 -78.70 -53.44
N LEU A 156 -82.56 -79.46 -53.77
CA LEU A 156 -82.62 -80.41 -54.89
C LEU A 156 -83.59 -81.55 -54.54
N PRO A 157 -84.69 -81.73 -55.29
CA PRO A 157 -85.58 -82.86 -55.07
C PRO A 157 -84.78 -84.15 -55.30
N ARG A 158 -84.84 -85.07 -54.34
CA ARG A 158 -84.59 -86.50 -54.62
C ARG A 158 -85.67 -86.93 -55.61
N PRO A 159 -85.33 -87.24 -56.87
CA PRO A 159 -86.34 -87.73 -57.80
C PRO A 159 -86.50 -89.22 -57.54
N ALA A 160 -87.56 -89.57 -56.81
CA ALA A 160 -88.22 -90.85 -56.97
C ALA A 160 -88.98 -90.81 -58.32
N THR A 161 -88.62 -91.74 -59.20
CA THR A 161 -89.43 -92.44 -60.24
C THR A 161 -90.73 -91.78 -60.72
N PRO A 162 -90.99 -91.71 -62.04
CA PRO A 162 -91.78 -92.80 -62.66
C PRO A 162 -91.51 -93.07 -64.16
N THR A 163 -91.75 -94.32 -64.57
CA THR A 163 -92.28 -94.61 -65.91
C THR A 163 -93.34 -95.70 -65.77
N ASP A 164 -94.60 -95.26 -65.81
CA ASP A 164 -95.71 -95.74 -66.63
C ASP A 164 -96.11 -97.23 -66.66
N LEU A 165 -95.98 -97.94 -65.54
CA LEU A 165 -96.84 -99.09 -65.25
C LEU A 165 -97.82 -98.72 -64.12
N ALA A 166 -99.09 -99.06 -64.29
CA ALA A 166 -100.06 -98.97 -63.20
C ALA A 166 -99.55 -99.81 -62.01
N LEU A 167 -99.54 -99.21 -60.82
CA LEU A 167 -98.86 -99.71 -59.61
C LEU A 167 -99.19 -101.19 -59.30
N GLU A 168 -100.46 -101.59 -59.47
CA GLU A 168 -100.91 -102.98 -59.23
C GLU A 168 -100.32 -103.99 -60.24
N ALA A 169 -100.06 -103.57 -61.48
CA ALA A 169 -99.46 -104.42 -62.52
C ALA A 169 -97.94 -104.56 -62.36
N ALA A 170 -97.29 -103.57 -61.77
CA ALA A 170 -95.86 -103.64 -61.44
C ALA A 170 -95.61 -104.51 -60.20
N GLU A 171 -96.46 -104.41 -59.16
CA GLU A 171 -96.34 -105.19 -57.93
C GLU A 171 -96.56 -106.70 -58.16
N THR A 172 -97.46 -107.06 -59.07
CA THR A 172 -97.75 -108.48 -59.38
C THR A 172 -96.64 -109.16 -60.18
N VAL A 173 -96.04 -108.46 -61.15
CA VAL A 173 -94.91 -108.98 -61.93
C VAL A 173 -93.64 -109.08 -61.10
N ASP A 174 -93.39 -108.13 -60.18
CA ASP A 174 -92.25 -108.17 -59.25
C ASP A 174 -92.37 -109.35 -58.27
N ALA A 175 -93.56 -109.61 -57.71
CA ALA A 175 -93.76 -110.73 -56.78
C ALA A 175 -93.56 -112.10 -57.44
N GLU A 176 -93.97 -112.26 -58.70
CA GLU A 176 -93.85 -113.49 -59.48
C GLU A 176 -92.37 -113.77 -59.84
N ALA A 177 -91.65 -112.74 -60.30
CA ALA A 177 -90.23 -112.83 -60.64
C ALA A 177 -89.34 -113.06 -59.40
N GLN A 178 -89.65 -112.42 -58.26
CA GLN A 178 -88.91 -112.62 -57.01
C GLN A 178 -89.08 -114.02 -56.42
N ARG A 179 -90.17 -114.72 -56.76
CA ARG A 179 -90.38 -116.10 -56.32
C ARG A 179 -89.58 -117.08 -57.18
N GLN A 180 -89.58 -116.91 -58.50
CA GLN A 180 -88.80 -117.74 -59.43
C GLN A 180 -87.28 -117.56 -59.24
N LEU A 181 -86.83 -116.35 -58.95
CA LEU A 181 -85.41 -116.03 -58.73
C LEU A 181 -84.84 -116.65 -57.44
N ARG A 182 -85.66 -116.86 -56.40
CA ARG A 182 -85.21 -117.48 -55.13
C ARG A 182 -85.11 -119.00 -55.20
N GLU A 183 -85.75 -119.63 -56.19
CA GLU A 183 -85.72 -121.08 -56.40
C GLU A 183 -84.59 -121.52 -57.36
N GLU A 184 -84.22 -120.69 -58.34
CA GLU A 184 -83.15 -121.00 -59.31
C GLU A 184 -81.73 -120.64 -58.82
N PHE A 185 -81.59 -119.76 -57.83
CA PHE A 185 -80.28 -119.34 -57.29
C PHE A 185 -80.22 -119.43 -55.75
N PRO A 186 -79.58 -120.47 -55.17
CA PRO A 186 -79.41 -120.56 -53.73
C PRO A 186 -78.55 -119.39 -53.22
N GLU A 187 -79.11 -118.61 -52.30
CA GLU A 187 -78.61 -117.30 -51.83
C GLU A 187 -77.14 -117.29 -51.36
N ARG A 188 -76.60 -118.45 -50.99
CA ARG A 188 -75.24 -118.60 -50.46
C ARG A 188 -74.15 -118.59 -51.55
N GLU A 189 -74.45 -119.07 -52.76
CA GLU A 189 -73.48 -119.11 -53.86
C GLU A 189 -73.41 -117.77 -54.61
N LEU A 190 -74.55 -117.11 -54.80
CA LEU A 190 -74.60 -115.73 -55.33
C LEU A 190 -73.93 -114.72 -54.39
N ARG A 191 -74.12 -114.81 -53.06
CA ARG A 191 -73.42 -113.90 -52.12
C ARG A 191 -71.90 -113.96 -52.24
N ARG A 192 -71.34 -115.14 -52.49
CA ARG A 192 -69.87 -115.31 -52.59
C ARG A 192 -69.31 -114.70 -53.89
N ALA A 193 -70.01 -114.89 -55.00
CA ALA A 193 -69.62 -114.28 -56.29
C ALA A 193 -69.81 -112.75 -56.28
N VAL A 194 -70.85 -112.25 -55.62
CA VAL A 194 -71.09 -110.80 -55.44
C VAL A 194 -70.02 -110.19 -54.53
N GLU A 195 -69.67 -110.80 -53.39
CA GLU A 195 -68.61 -110.27 -52.53
C GLU A 195 -67.24 -110.20 -53.22
N ASP A 196 -66.91 -111.16 -54.08
CA ASP A 196 -65.63 -111.16 -54.81
C ASP A 196 -65.61 -110.12 -55.94
N ALA A 197 -66.72 -109.96 -56.68
CA ALA A 197 -66.85 -108.90 -57.69
C ALA A 197 -66.91 -107.50 -57.05
N GLU A 198 -67.62 -107.32 -55.94
CA GLU A 198 -67.66 -106.07 -55.18
C GLU A 198 -66.28 -105.72 -54.62
N ARG A 199 -65.50 -106.68 -54.12
CA ARG A 199 -64.13 -106.44 -53.67
C ARG A 199 -63.22 -105.92 -54.79
N GLU A 200 -63.28 -106.50 -55.98
CA GLU A 200 -62.46 -106.03 -57.12
C GLU A 200 -62.97 -104.70 -57.70
N VAL A 201 -64.29 -104.48 -57.80
CA VAL A 201 -64.86 -103.20 -58.23
C VAL A 201 -64.54 -102.07 -57.23
N VAL A 202 -64.58 -102.34 -55.92
CA VAL A 202 -64.17 -101.36 -54.89
C VAL A 202 -62.67 -101.08 -54.97
N LYS A 203 -61.83 -102.07 -55.27
CA LYS A 203 -60.38 -101.90 -55.38
C LYS A 203 -59.98 -101.09 -56.61
N VAL A 204 -60.54 -101.39 -57.78
CA VAL A 204 -60.32 -100.62 -59.02
C VAL A 204 -60.98 -99.24 -58.93
N GLY A 205 -62.18 -99.15 -58.35
CA GLY A 205 -62.91 -97.90 -58.13
C GLY A 205 -62.21 -96.96 -57.15
N ARG A 206 -61.59 -97.46 -56.07
CA ARG A 206 -60.74 -96.63 -55.19
C ARG A 206 -59.53 -96.07 -55.92
N ALA A 207 -58.84 -96.88 -56.72
CA ALA A 207 -57.69 -96.44 -57.50
C ALA A 207 -58.09 -95.36 -58.52
N TRP A 208 -59.22 -95.54 -59.22
CA TRP A 208 -59.76 -94.53 -60.14
C TRP A 208 -60.16 -93.23 -59.41
N ASN A 209 -60.88 -93.34 -58.29
CA ASN A 209 -61.39 -92.20 -57.51
C ASN A 209 -60.31 -91.42 -56.74
N MET A 210 -59.11 -91.99 -56.54
CA MET A 210 -57.97 -91.24 -56.00
C MET A 210 -57.33 -90.30 -57.03
N HIS A 211 -57.54 -90.53 -58.33
CA HIS A 211 -57.07 -89.59 -59.33
C HIS A 211 -57.95 -88.32 -59.32
N PRO A 212 -57.36 -87.12 -59.34
CA PRO A 212 -58.12 -85.87 -59.37
C PRO A 212 -59.10 -85.83 -60.55
N GLU A 213 -60.25 -85.18 -60.38
CA GLU A 213 -61.35 -85.12 -61.37
C GLU A 213 -60.89 -84.63 -62.75
N LYS A 214 -59.87 -83.76 -62.81
CA LYS A 214 -59.22 -83.33 -64.06
C LYS A 214 -58.48 -84.47 -64.79
N VAL A 215 -57.83 -85.37 -64.05
CA VAL A 215 -57.12 -86.53 -64.60
C VAL A 215 -58.09 -87.59 -65.09
N GLN A 216 -59.18 -87.84 -64.36
CA GLN A 216 -60.25 -88.75 -64.78
C GLN A 216 -60.93 -88.28 -66.07
N ARG A 217 -61.22 -86.98 -66.18
CA ARG A 217 -61.78 -86.37 -67.39
C ARG A 217 -60.82 -86.44 -68.58
N SER A 218 -59.54 -86.09 -68.39
CA SER A 218 -58.56 -86.22 -69.48
C SER A 218 -58.27 -87.67 -69.87
N ALA A 219 -58.36 -88.64 -68.95
CA ALA A 219 -58.25 -90.05 -69.27
C ALA A 219 -59.46 -90.55 -70.09
N LEU A 220 -60.68 -90.11 -69.78
CA LEU A 220 -61.88 -90.39 -70.57
C LEU A 220 -61.79 -89.74 -71.96
N GLU A 221 -61.32 -88.50 -72.06
CA GLU A 221 -61.07 -87.81 -73.35
C GLU A 221 -60.02 -88.54 -74.20
N LEU A 222 -58.96 -89.07 -73.57
CA LEU A 222 -57.91 -89.85 -74.25
C LEU A 222 -58.38 -91.23 -74.70
N VAL A 223 -59.32 -91.86 -73.97
CA VAL A 223 -59.96 -93.13 -74.38
C VAL A 223 -60.97 -92.91 -75.51
N ALA A 224 -61.66 -91.76 -75.53
CA ALA A 224 -62.64 -91.40 -76.54
C ALA A 224 -62.03 -90.95 -77.90
N GLY A 225 -60.73 -90.63 -77.93
CA GLY A 225 -60.04 -90.24 -79.16
C GLY A 225 -59.60 -91.43 -80.02
N GLU A 226 -59.44 -91.22 -81.33
CA GLU A 226 -59.02 -92.24 -82.33
C GLU A 226 -57.67 -92.92 -82.02
N ALA A 227 -56.89 -92.38 -81.08
CA ALA A 227 -55.64 -92.97 -80.60
C ALA A 227 -55.81 -94.17 -79.65
N SER A 228 -57.05 -94.55 -79.29
CA SER A 228 -57.33 -95.68 -78.38
C SER A 228 -57.38 -97.05 -79.07
N ALA A 229 -57.41 -97.10 -80.40
CA ALA A 229 -57.53 -98.33 -81.17
C ALA A 229 -56.22 -99.16 -81.27
N ASP A 230 -55.05 -98.54 -81.08
CA ASP A 230 -53.74 -99.19 -81.27
C ASP A 230 -52.77 -98.91 -80.09
N HIS A 231 -51.97 -99.91 -79.70
CA HIS A 231 -50.98 -99.84 -78.63
C HIS A 231 -49.87 -98.80 -78.94
N ASP A 232 -49.41 -98.73 -80.18
CA ASP A 232 -48.31 -97.83 -80.56
C ASP A 232 -48.72 -96.35 -80.55
N LEU A 233 -49.98 -96.06 -80.87
CA LEU A 233 -50.54 -94.71 -80.78
C LEU A 233 -50.69 -94.25 -79.32
N ARG A 234 -51.05 -95.16 -78.41
CA ARG A 234 -51.07 -94.89 -76.96
C ARG A 234 -49.67 -94.60 -76.40
N ALA A 235 -48.66 -95.36 -76.80
CA ALA A 235 -47.27 -95.14 -76.37
C ALA A 235 -46.73 -93.77 -76.80
N ARG A 236 -47.00 -93.33 -78.04
CA ARG A 236 -46.57 -92.01 -78.53
C ARG A 236 -47.33 -90.85 -77.87
N ALA A 237 -48.60 -91.03 -77.53
CA ALA A 237 -49.35 -90.05 -76.76
C ALA A 237 -48.81 -89.90 -75.33
N ALA A 238 -48.49 -91.02 -74.67
CA ALA A 238 -47.89 -91.03 -73.34
C ALA A 238 -46.49 -90.37 -73.31
N ALA A 239 -45.64 -90.64 -74.30
CA ALA A 239 -44.31 -90.02 -74.40
C ALA A 239 -44.38 -88.49 -74.50
N ARG A 240 -45.32 -87.95 -75.31
CA ARG A 240 -45.53 -86.49 -75.44
C ARG A 240 -46.06 -85.85 -74.17
N ALA A 241 -46.88 -86.56 -73.40
CA ALA A 241 -47.36 -86.09 -72.10
C ALA A 241 -46.24 -86.08 -71.05
N ALA A 242 -45.38 -87.11 -71.04
CA ALA A 242 -44.22 -87.18 -70.15
C ALA A 242 -43.21 -86.05 -70.41
N GLU A 243 -42.92 -85.75 -71.69
CA GLU A 243 -42.00 -84.65 -72.04
C GLU A 243 -42.52 -83.28 -71.61
N ARG A 244 -43.84 -83.04 -71.70
CA ARG A 244 -44.47 -81.79 -71.21
C ARG A 244 -44.40 -81.68 -69.69
N LEU A 245 -44.53 -82.79 -68.96
CA LEU A 245 -44.42 -82.82 -67.51
C LEU A 245 -42.99 -82.51 -67.05
N GLU A 246 -41.99 -83.08 -67.73
CA GLU A 246 -40.57 -82.86 -67.40
C GLU A 246 -40.17 -81.39 -67.57
N ARG A 247 -40.58 -80.74 -68.66
CA ARG A 247 -40.34 -79.30 -68.87
C ARG A 247 -41.03 -78.43 -67.81
N ALA A 248 -42.24 -78.80 -67.38
CA ALA A 248 -42.95 -78.07 -66.32
C ALA A 248 -42.25 -78.23 -64.96
N ASN A 249 -41.74 -79.42 -64.63
CA ASN A 249 -41.00 -79.66 -63.38
C ASN A 249 -39.66 -78.93 -63.35
N GLN A 250 -38.94 -78.86 -64.46
CA GLN A 250 -37.68 -78.11 -64.56
C GLN A 250 -37.90 -76.60 -64.35
N ALA A 251 -38.98 -76.03 -64.91
CA ALA A 251 -39.35 -74.63 -64.69
C ALA A 251 -39.73 -74.34 -63.22
N VAL A 252 -40.44 -75.26 -62.56
CA VAL A 252 -40.79 -75.15 -61.12
C VAL A 252 -39.56 -75.30 -60.23
N GLY A 253 -38.59 -76.14 -60.60
CA GLY A 253 -37.31 -76.28 -59.90
C GLY A 253 -36.48 -74.99 -59.94
N ALA A 254 -36.31 -74.40 -61.14
CA ALA A 254 -35.60 -73.13 -61.30
C ALA A 254 -36.22 -72.01 -60.44
N ALA A 255 -37.55 -71.82 -60.54
CA ALA A 255 -38.26 -70.79 -59.78
C ALA A 255 -38.18 -70.97 -58.24
N ARG A 256 -38.07 -72.23 -57.75
CA ARG A 256 -37.86 -72.50 -56.31
C ARG A 256 -36.46 -72.15 -55.85
N THR A 257 -35.46 -72.41 -56.67
CA THR A 257 -34.07 -72.07 -56.36
C THR A 257 -33.90 -70.54 -56.32
N ASP A 258 -34.50 -69.81 -57.25
CA ASP A 258 -34.51 -68.35 -57.26
C ASP A 258 -35.18 -67.76 -56.01
N LEU A 259 -36.30 -68.37 -55.58
CA LEU A 259 -37.02 -67.97 -54.36
C LEU A 259 -36.17 -68.19 -53.08
N ASP A 260 -35.50 -69.33 -52.97
CA ASP A 260 -34.66 -69.64 -51.79
C ASP A 260 -33.39 -68.79 -51.75
N THR A 261 -32.83 -68.45 -52.91
CA THR A 261 -31.66 -67.56 -53.00
C THR A 261 -32.04 -66.13 -52.62
N ALA A 262 -33.21 -65.64 -53.05
CA ALA A 262 -33.75 -64.34 -52.64
C ALA A 262 -34.08 -64.29 -51.14
N ARG A 263 -34.61 -65.38 -50.56
CA ARG A 263 -34.89 -65.48 -49.12
C ARG A 263 -33.63 -65.52 -48.26
N ARG A 264 -32.57 -66.20 -48.71
CA ARG A 264 -31.27 -66.17 -48.01
C ARG A 264 -30.65 -64.79 -48.03
N LYS A 265 -30.66 -64.09 -49.17
CA LYS A 265 -30.18 -62.70 -49.27
C LYS A 265 -31.00 -61.73 -48.40
N GLN A 266 -32.31 -61.97 -48.22
CA GLN A 266 -33.14 -61.20 -47.30
C GLN A 266 -32.83 -61.47 -45.82
N ALA A 267 -32.43 -62.70 -45.48
CA ALA A 267 -32.13 -63.09 -44.09
C ALA A 267 -30.74 -62.65 -43.61
N GLU A 268 -29.78 -62.49 -44.51
CA GLU A 268 -28.42 -62.01 -44.22
C GLU A 268 -28.31 -60.46 -44.23
N ALA A 269 -29.36 -59.75 -44.66
CA ALA A 269 -29.42 -58.30 -44.62
C ALA A 269 -29.55 -57.78 -43.17
N PRO A 270 -28.66 -56.90 -42.70
CA PRO A 270 -28.73 -56.38 -41.33
C PRO A 270 -30.01 -55.55 -41.14
N VAL A 271 -30.89 -56.00 -40.24
CA VAL A 271 -32.11 -55.28 -39.86
C VAL A 271 -31.74 -54.09 -38.98
N SER A 272 -31.25 -53.03 -39.61
CA SER A 272 -31.35 -51.68 -39.03
C SER A 272 -32.70 -51.11 -39.44
N LYS A 273 -33.43 -50.51 -38.49
CA LYS A 273 -34.66 -49.76 -38.80
C LYS A 273 -34.28 -48.50 -39.58
N LEU A 274 -34.16 -48.64 -40.90
CA LEU A 274 -34.13 -47.52 -41.82
C LEU A 274 -35.44 -46.75 -41.66
N ARG A 275 -35.35 -45.51 -41.17
CA ARG A 275 -36.42 -44.52 -41.32
C ARG A 275 -36.50 -44.20 -42.81
N SER A 276 -37.71 -44.20 -43.38
CA SER A 276 -37.99 -43.96 -44.79
C SER A 276 -37.24 -42.72 -45.29
N THR A 277 -36.11 -42.92 -45.97
CA THR A 277 -35.74 -42.08 -47.09
C THR A 277 -36.56 -42.61 -48.24
N ASP A 278 -37.62 -41.88 -48.56
CA ASP A 278 -38.37 -42.11 -49.78
C ASP A 278 -37.39 -42.00 -50.96
N GLU A 279 -37.52 -42.92 -51.92
CA GLU A 279 -36.67 -43.09 -53.11
C GLU A 279 -35.40 -43.93 -52.91
N ILE A 280 -35.55 -45.15 -52.38
CA ILE A 280 -34.62 -46.22 -52.79
C ILE A 280 -35.17 -46.79 -54.10
N GLU A 281 -34.48 -46.51 -55.20
CA GLU A 281 -34.82 -47.06 -56.51
C GLU A 281 -34.85 -48.59 -56.43
N GLN A 282 -35.97 -49.22 -56.82
CA GLN A 282 -36.05 -50.68 -56.77
C GLN A 282 -35.23 -51.26 -57.93
N PRO A 283 -34.24 -52.13 -57.65
CA PRO A 283 -33.39 -52.65 -58.70
C PRO A 283 -34.20 -53.51 -59.66
N VAL A 284 -34.13 -53.13 -60.94
CA VAL A 284 -34.84 -53.80 -62.04
C VAL A 284 -34.15 -55.11 -62.43
N ASP A 285 -32.85 -55.24 -62.14
CA ASP A 285 -32.01 -56.43 -62.32
C ASP A 285 -30.88 -56.52 -61.26
N GLN A 286 -30.08 -57.60 -61.30
CA GLN A 286 -29.05 -57.88 -60.29
C GLN A 286 -27.86 -56.89 -60.32
N GLU A 287 -27.39 -56.49 -61.51
CA GLU A 287 -26.29 -55.51 -61.64
C GLU A 287 -26.72 -54.13 -61.12
N HIS A 288 -27.99 -53.78 -61.28
CA HIS A 288 -28.55 -52.55 -60.71
C HIS A 288 -28.58 -52.60 -59.17
N ALA A 289 -28.88 -53.74 -58.56
CA ALA A 289 -28.86 -53.88 -57.10
C ALA A 289 -27.45 -53.72 -56.50
N GLU A 290 -26.42 -54.23 -57.18
CA GLU A 290 -25.03 -54.16 -56.72
C GLU A 290 -24.45 -52.74 -56.83
N ARG A 291 -24.84 -51.95 -57.84
CA ARG A 291 -24.48 -50.53 -57.93
C ARG A 291 -25.14 -49.68 -56.85
N LEU A 292 -26.44 -49.88 -56.59
CA LEU A 292 -27.17 -49.14 -55.55
C LEU A 292 -26.59 -49.41 -54.14
N ALA A 293 -26.11 -50.63 -53.88
CA ALA A 293 -25.45 -50.96 -52.62
C ALA A 293 -24.07 -50.27 -52.47
N ALA A 294 -23.28 -50.24 -53.54
CA ALA A 294 -21.98 -49.56 -53.54
C ALA A 294 -22.11 -48.03 -53.36
N GLU A 295 -23.13 -47.43 -53.96
CA GLU A 295 -23.45 -46.01 -53.79
C GLU A 295 -23.89 -45.71 -52.34
N ALA A 296 -24.73 -46.55 -51.74
CA ALA A 296 -25.13 -46.40 -50.34
C ALA A 296 -23.98 -46.58 -49.34
N GLU A 297 -23.03 -47.49 -49.60
CA GLU A 297 -21.81 -47.65 -48.78
C GLU A 297 -20.86 -46.45 -48.89
N ALA A 298 -20.73 -45.86 -50.08
CA ALA A 298 -19.97 -44.64 -50.28
C ALA A 298 -20.60 -43.45 -49.53
N GLU A 299 -21.93 -43.32 -49.58
CA GLU A 299 -22.68 -42.28 -48.87
C GLU A 299 -22.61 -42.45 -47.34
N ALA A 300 -22.69 -43.69 -46.83
CA ALA A 300 -22.50 -43.98 -45.41
C ALA A 300 -21.08 -43.64 -44.91
N SER A 301 -20.06 -43.92 -45.73
CA SER A 301 -18.66 -43.60 -45.42
C SER A 301 -18.42 -42.08 -45.39
N GLU A 302 -19.04 -41.34 -46.31
CA GLU A 302 -19.01 -39.87 -46.31
C GLU A 302 -19.71 -39.29 -45.07
N GLY A 303 -20.83 -39.88 -44.66
CA GLY A 303 -21.55 -39.51 -43.44
C GLY A 303 -20.73 -39.71 -42.16
N GLN A 304 -19.98 -40.81 -42.06
CA GLN A 304 -19.09 -41.07 -40.90
C GLN A 304 -17.91 -40.10 -40.84
N LEU A 305 -17.31 -39.74 -41.98
CA LEU A 305 -16.23 -38.75 -42.04
C LEU A 305 -16.71 -37.36 -41.60
N LYS A 306 -17.91 -36.95 -42.05
CA LYS A 306 -18.54 -35.69 -41.64
C LYS A 306 -18.85 -35.66 -40.13
N LEU A 307 -19.32 -36.77 -39.56
CA LEU A 307 -19.54 -36.89 -38.12
C LEU A 307 -18.24 -36.73 -37.33
N GLY A 308 -17.17 -37.43 -37.74
CA GLY A 308 -15.87 -37.35 -37.07
C GLY A 308 -15.20 -35.97 -37.17
N GLN A 309 -15.41 -35.22 -38.25
CA GLN A 309 -14.98 -33.82 -38.36
C GLN A 309 -15.75 -32.92 -37.39
N THR A 310 -17.07 -33.08 -37.34
CA THR A 310 -17.94 -32.29 -36.47
C THR A 310 -17.64 -32.53 -34.98
N GLU A 311 -17.28 -33.75 -34.59
CA GLU A 311 -16.86 -34.07 -33.22
C GLU A 311 -15.52 -33.42 -32.85
N LYS A 312 -14.55 -33.38 -33.78
CA LYS A 312 -13.27 -32.68 -33.57
C LYS A 312 -13.45 -31.18 -33.43
N ASP A 313 -14.31 -30.58 -34.25
CA ASP A 313 -14.60 -29.14 -34.18
C ASP A 313 -15.31 -28.78 -32.87
N ARG A 314 -16.20 -29.65 -32.38
CA ARG A 314 -16.83 -29.53 -31.05
C ARG A 314 -15.79 -29.56 -29.93
N ASP A 315 -14.88 -30.51 -29.96
CA ASP A 315 -13.87 -30.67 -28.91
C ASP A 315 -12.87 -29.49 -28.91
N ALA A 316 -12.45 -29.02 -30.10
CA ALA A 316 -11.62 -27.83 -30.24
C ALA A 316 -12.31 -26.56 -29.72
N ALA A 317 -13.62 -26.40 -29.98
CA ALA A 317 -14.40 -25.30 -29.42
C ALA A 317 -14.52 -25.39 -27.89
N ALA A 318 -14.68 -26.60 -27.34
CA ALA A 318 -14.73 -26.82 -25.90
C ALA A 318 -13.38 -26.55 -25.19
N ASP A 319 -12.25 -26.83 -25.85
CA ASP A 319 -10.91 -26.47 -25.37
C ASP A 319 -10.73 -24.94 -25.36
N ALA A 320 -11.12 -24.24 -26.43
CA ALA A 320 -11.01 -22.78 -26.52
C ALA A 320 -11.84 -22.04 -25.45
N VAL A 321 -13.03 -22.55 -25.12
CA VAL A 321 -13.86 -22.01 -24.03
C VAL A 321 -13.17 -22.16 -22.68
N ARG A 322 -12.58 -23.33 -22.39
CA ARG A 322 -11.86 -23.57 -21.13
C ARG A 322 -10.64 -22.65 -20.98
N GLU A 323 -9.92 -22.37 -22.06
CA GLU A 323 -8.78 -21.45 -22.07
C GLU A 323 -9.22 -20.01 -21.77
N ALA A 324 -10.29 -19.54 -22.41
CA ALA A 324 -10.85 -18.21 -22.18
C ALA A 324 -11.39 -18.02 -20.74
N GLU A 325 -12.03 -19.04 -20.17
CA GLU A 325 -12.50 -19.02 -18.77
C GLU A 325 -11.33 -18.90 -17.78
N THR A 326 -10.24 -19.61 -18.04
CA THR A 326 -9.03 -19.57 -17.21
C THR A 326 -8.40 -18.18 -17.23
N ARG A 327 -8.24 -17.58 -18.42
CA ARG A 327 -7.68 -16.22 -18.57
C ARG A 327 -8.58 -15.15 -17.95
N ALA A 328 -9.90 -15.27 -18.10
CA ALA A 328 -10.84 -14.35 -17.45
C ALA A 328 -10.79 -14.44 -15.91
N GLY A 329 -10.60 -15.63 -15.35
CA GLY A 329 -10.37 -15.82 -13.91
C GLY A 329 -9.10 -15.10 -13.43
N LEU A 330 -7.98 -15.31 -14.12
CA LEU A 330 -6.70 -14.66 -13.83
C LEU A 330 -6.79 -13.13 -13.83
N LEU A 331 -7.42 -12.54 -14.85
CA LEU A 331 -7.52 -11.08 -14.97
C LEU A 331 -8.36 -10.47 -13.83
N ARG A 332 -9.41 -11.17 -13.36
CA ARG A 332 -10.16 -10.73 -12.17
C ARG A 332 -9.30 -10.76 -10.92
N ASP A 333 -8.53 -11.83 -10.70
CA ASP A 333 -7.64 -11.95 -9.54
C ASP A 333 -6.57 -10.85 -9.53
N GLN A 334 -6.02 -10.49 -10.70
CA GLN A 334 -5.05 -9.39 -10.81
C GLN A 334 -5.70 -8.02 -10.57
N ALA A 335 -6.91 -7.78 -11.08
CA ALA A 335 -7.64 -6.54 -10.83
C ALA A 335 -7.99 -6.35 -9.34
N ASP A 336 -8.31 -7.43 -8.63
CA ASP A 336 -8.62 -7.37 -7.20
C ASP A 336 -7.43 -6.93 -6.34
N LYS A 337 -6.19 -7.27 -6.74
CA LYS A 337 -4.97 -6.76 -6.07
C LYS A 337 -4.81 -5.24 -6.19
N LEU A 338 -5.41 -4.63 -7.21
CA LEU A 338 -5.35 -3.20 -7.48
C LEU A 338 -6.62 -2.45 -7.01
N ARG A 339 -7.54 -3.11 -6.30
CA ARG A 339 -8.83 -2.53 -5.89
C ARG A 339 -8.71 -1.24 -5.08
N GLN A 340 -7.60 -1.04 -4.36
CA GLN A 340 -7.36 0.17 -3.56
C GLN A 340 -6.78 1.34 -4.38
N VAL A 341 -6.41 1.09 -5.64
CA VAL A 341 -5.88 2.11 -6.56
C VAL A 341 -7.05 2.73 -7.32
N ALA A 342 -7.15 4.06 -7.27
CA ALA A 342 -8.15 4.77 -8.07
C ALA A 342 -7.87 4.58 -9.57
N ALA A 343 -8.90 4.26 -10.33
CA ALA A 343 -8.78 4.16 -11.78
C ALA A 343 -8.39 5.52 -12.38
N ALA A 344 -7.46 5.51 -13.34
CA ALA A 344 -7.12 6.70 -14.10
C ALA A 344 -8.29 7.10 -15.02
N ASP A 345 -8.45 8.41 -15.26
CA ASP A 345 -9.53 8.96 -16.10
C ASP A 345 -9.44 8.52 -17.57
N GLN A 346 -8.24 8.12 -18.03
CA GLN A 346 -8.04 7.55 -19.37
C GLN A 346 -7.19 6.28 -19.28
N PRO A 347 -7.65 5.17 -19.87
CA PRO A 347 -6.84 3.96 -19.94
C PRO A 347 -5.66 4.20 -20.89
N SER A 348 -4.43 4.05 -20.37
CA SER A 348 -3.21 4.06 -21.17
C SER A 348 -2.57 2.68 -21.16
N GLY A 349 -2.23 2.15 -22.33
CA GLY A 349 -1.52 0.88 -22.48
C GLY A 349 -2.41 -0.31 -22.86
N THR A 350 -1.77 -1.42 -23.18
CA THR A 350 -2.39 -2.70 -23.54
C THR A 350 -2.05 -3.74 -22.48
N VAL A 351 -3.01 -4.57 -22.08
CA VAL A 351 -2.75 -5.72 -21.21
C VAL A 351 -2.05 -6.80 -22.06
N PRO A 352 -0.92 -7.36 -21.61
CA PRO A 352 -0.24 -8.44 -22.32
C PRO A 352 -1.16 -9.64 -22.59
N ASP A 353 -0.87 -10.34 -23.69
CA ASP A 353 -1.61 -11.57 -24.03
C ASP A 353 -1.18 -12.79 -23.21
N ASP A 354 0.01 -12.73 -22.62
CA ASP A 354 0.55 -13.76 -21.74
C ASP A 354 0.11 -13.57 -20.28
N ASP A 355 -0.36 -14.66 -19.69
CA ASP A 355 -0.86 -14.71 -18.31
C ASP A 355 0.28 -14.52 -17.30
N GLU A 356 1.48 -15.01 -17.59
CA GLU A 356 2.65 -14.86 -16.71
C GLU A 356 3.17 -13.41 -16.74
N GLU A 357 3.30 -12.83 -17.92
CA GLU A 357 3.66 -11.42 -18.11
C GLU A 357 2.66 -10.49 -17.40
N THR A 358 1.36 -10.76 -17.49
CA THR A 358 0.32 -9.98 -16.78
C THR A 358 0.49 -10.08 -15.26
N ARG A 359 0.77 -11.27 -14.71
CA ARG A 359 1.05 -11.44 -13.27
C ARG A 359 2.31 -10.68 -12.84
N THR A 360 3.37 -10.69 -13.66
CA THR A 360 4.62 -10.00 -13.36
C THR A 360 4.45 -8.49 -13.36
N VAL A 361 3.77 -7.92 -14.36
CA VAL A 361 3.53 -6.47 -14.43
C VAL A 361 2.69 -6.00 -13.24
N VAL A 362 1.58 -6.68 -12.94
CA VAL A 362 0.73 -6.33 -11.80
C VAL A 362 1.45 -6.55 -10.48
N GLY A 363 2.21 -7.64 -10.34
CA GLY A 363 3.02 -7.91 -9.16
C GLY A 363 4.07 -6.83 -8.89
N ASN A 364 4.77 -6.37 -9.94
CA ASN A 364 5.75 -5.29 -9.82
C ASN A 364 5.09 -3.96 -9.42
N LEU A 365 3.94 -3.62 -10.01
CA LEU A 365 3.19 -2.41 -9.67
C LEU A 365 2.68 -2.43 -8.22
N VAL A 366 2.13 -3.56 -7.78
CA VAL A 366 1.69 -3.75 -6.38
C VAL A 366 2.88 -3.62 -5.44
N ALA A 367 4.00 -4.28 -5.73
CA ALA A 367 5.19 -4.19 -4.89
C ALA A 367 5.77 -2.77 -4.82
N GLU A 368 5.79 -2.02 -5.93
CA GLU A 368 6.20 -0.61 -5.92
C GLU A 368 5.22 0.27 -5.13
N LEU A 369 3.91 0.05 -5.27
CA LEU A 369 2.90 0.78 -4.50
C LEU A 369 3.03 0.49 -3.00
N GLU A 370 3.24 -0.77 -2.61
CA GLU A 370 3.47 -1.18 -1.22
C GLU A 370 4.71 -0.49 -0.66
N LYS A 371 5.84 -0.47 -1.39
CA LYS A 371 7.05 0.25 -0.98
C LYS A 371 6.80 1.75 -0.79
N VAL A 372 6.09 2.39 -1.72
CA VAL A 372 5.77 3.82 -1.64
C VAL A 372 4.86 4.10 -0.45
N GLN A 373 3.87 3.23 -0.20
CA GLN A 373 2.96 3.33 0.93
C GLN A 373 3.70 3.15 2.26
N GLU A 374 4.57 2.14 2.37
CA GLU A 374 5.43 1.94 3.54
C GLU A 374 6.35 3.14 3.77
N ALA A 375 6.99 3.66 2.71
CA ALA A 375 7.84 4.84 2.79
C ALA A 375 7.04 6.09 3.23
N TYR A 376 5.82 6.27 2.73
CA TYR A 376 4.93 7.35 3.13
C TYR A 376 4.54 7.23 4.61
N VAL A 377 4.09 6.05 5.05
CA VAL A 377 3.72 5.79 6.45
C VAL A 377 4.92 5.99 7.37
N ALA A 378 6.11 5.50 6.98
CA ALA A 378 7.34 5.71 7.74
C ALA A 378 7.71 7.20 7.82
N ALA A 379 7.60 7.95 6.73
CA ALA A 379 7.86 9.38 6.69
C ALA A 379 6.85 10.18 7.54
N ASP A 380 5.57 9.81 7.51
CA ASP A 380 4.51 10.43 8.32
C ASP A 380 4.71 10.17 9.82
N HIS A 381 5.07 8.94 10.18
CA HIS A 381 5.46 8.59 11.54
C HIS A 381 6.72 9.32 11.99
N ALA A 382 7.77 9.37 11.17
CA ALA A 382 9.01 10.09 11.49
C ALA A 382 8.74 11.59 11.69
N ARG A 383 7.91 12.20 10.83
CA ARG A 383 7.47 13.59 10.97
C ARG A 383 6.74 13.81 12.30
N THR A 384 5.80 12.93 12.64
CA THR A 384 5.02 13.03 13.88
C THR A 384 5.89 12.84 15.12
N ALA A 385 6.82 11.89 15.10
CA ALA A 385 7.80 11.66 16.16
C ALA A 385 8.71 12.89 16.36
N ALA A 386 9.26 13.46 15.29
CA ALA A 386 10.08 14.66 15.37
C ALA A 386 9.32 15.86 15.97
N VAL A 387 8.04 16.01 15.65
CA VAL A 387 7.17 17.06 16.22
C VAL A 387 6.92 16.82 17.71
N HIS A 388 6.69 15.56 18.10
CA HIS A 388 6.58 15.19 19.51
C HIS A 388 7.87 15.52 20.26
N ASP A 389 9.03 15.15 19.73
CA ASP A 389 10.33 15.42 20.34
C ASP A 389 10.60 16.93 20.47
N LEU A 390 10.23 17.73 19.47
CA LEU A 390 10.31 19.20 19.55
C LEU A 390 9.40 19.76 20.65
N ARG A 391 8.16 19.24 20.78
CA ARG A 391 7.24 19.62 21.87
C ARG A 391 7.80 19.25 23.23
N THR A 392 8.34 18.04 23.39
CA THR A 392 8.97 17.58 24.63
C THR A 392 10.18 18.44 24.97
N TRP A 393 11.05 18.71 23.98
CA TRP A 393 12.21 19.57 24.14
C TRP A 393 11.80 20.98 24.59
N ALA A 394 10.87 21.64 23.90
CA ALA A 394 10.34 22.95 24.30
C ALA A 394 9.62 22.93 25.66
N GLY A 395 9.14 21.74 26.07
CA GLY A 395 8.54 21.42 27.35
C GLY A 395 9.48 21.54 28.55
N GLN A 396 10.78 21.29 28.37
CA GLN A 396 11.74 21.13 29.48
C GLN A 396 11.86 22.38 30.37
N ASP A 397 11.98 22.16 31.69
CA ASP A 397 12.03 23.21 32.72
C ASP A 397 13.23 24.15 32.54
N ARG A 398 14.36 23.66 32.03
CA ARG A 398 15.53 24.50 31.74
C ARG A 398 15.21 25.68 30.82
N PHE A 399 14.26 25.52 29.91
CA PHE A 399 13.82 26.60 29.02
C PHE A 399 12.78 27.51 29.65
N ALA A 400 12.12 27.09 30.74
CA ALA A 400 11.24 27.96 31.52
C ALA A 400 12.06 29.03 32.25
N THR A 401 13.09 28.61 32.97
CA THR A 401 13.97 29.52 33.72
C THR A 401 14.63 30.56 32.80
N VAL A 402 15.07 30.15 31.61
CA VAL A 402 15.67 31.07 30.62
C VAL A 402 14.64 31.97 29.95
N ALA A 403 13.40 31.50 29.76
CA ALA A 403 12.34 32.31 29.14
C ALA A 403 11.77 33.40 30.08
N GLU A 404 11.80 33.15 31.40
CA GLU A 404 11.37 34.11 32.44
C GLU A 404 12.44 35.16 32.76
N ASP A 405 13.67 34.98 32.28
CA ASP A 405 14.75 35.95 32.39
C ASP A 405 14.46 37.21 31.55
N GLU A 406 15.00 38.37 31.96
CA GLU A 406 14.79 39.67 31.29
C GLU A 406 15.22 39.65 29.82
N HIS A 407 16.10 38.72 29.44
CA HIS A 407 16.62 38.56 28.07
C HIS A 407 16.07 37.31 27.36
N GLY A 408 15.12 36.61 27.99
CA GLY A 408 14.55 35.33 27.56
C GLY A 408 13.53 35.35 26.42
N GLN A 409 13.17 36.52 25.88
CA GLN A 409 12.07 36.67 24.91
C GLN A 409 12.20 35.78 23.66
N ALA A 410 13.43 35.56 23.19
CA ALA A 410 13.68 34.69 22.03
C ALA A 410 13.30 33.23 22.32
N VAL A 411 13.63 32.74 23.52
CA VAL A 411 13.32 31.38 23.98
C VAL A 411 11.82 31.25 24.23
N HIS A 412 11.18 32.27 24.80
CA HIS A 412 9.72 32.32 24.97
C HIS A 412 8.99 32.10 23.64
N ARG A 413 9.33 32.90 22.61
CA ARG A 413 8.71 32.80 21.28
C ARG A 413 8.90 31.42 20.63
N LEU A 414 10.10 30.84 20.75
CA LEU A 414 10.38 29.49 20.24
C LEU A 414 9.55 28.42 20.96
N ARG A 415 9.37 28.53 22.28
CA ARG A 415 8.52 27.61 23.04
C ARG A 415 7.06 27.71 22.63
N GLU A 416 6.52 28.92 22.46
CA GLU A 416 5.16 29.11 21.97
C GLU A 416 4.96 28.52 20.58
N MET A 417 5.93 28.76 19.69
CA MET A 417 5.93 28.20 18.33
C MET A 417 5.86 26.68 18.36
N PHE A 418 6.69 26.03 19.18
CA PHE A 418 6.79 24.57 19.27
C PHE A 418 5.72 23.90 20.12
N ARG A 419 4.96 24.65 20.94
CA ARG A 419 3.86 24.11 21.76
C ARG A 419 2.48 24.19 21.11
N GLY A 420 2.30 25.03 20.10
CA GLY A 420 0.99 25.22 19.47
C GLY A 420 0.42 23.95 18.82
N GLU A 421 -0.87 23.96 18.48
CA GLU A 421 -1.49 22.85 17.75
C GLU A 421 -0.96 22.73 16.32
N HIS A 422 -0.77 23.87 15.64
CA HIS A 422 -0.26 23.96 14.26
C HIS A 422 1.28 24.02 14.17
N VAL A 423 1.97 23.18 14.94
CA VAL A 423 3.44 23.12 14.92
C VAL A 423 3.92 22.57 13.58
N ILE A 424 3.23 21.56 13.04
CA ILE A 424 3.63 20.89 11.81
C ILE A 424 3.63 21.88 10.65
N GLU A 425 2.52 22.59 10.43
CA GLU A 425 2.37 23.49 9.29
C GLU A 425 3.34 24.67 9.37
N ARG A 426 3.52 25.25 10.57
CA ARG A 426 4.36 26.45 10.75
C ARG A 426 5.85 26.13 10.77
N VAL A 427 6.25 25.07 11.47
CA VAL A 427 7.67 24.72 11.62
C VAL A 427 8.17 23.99 10.39
N ALA A 428 7.41 23.07 9.80
CA ALA A 428 7.87 22.32 8.62
C ALA A 428 8.10 23.25 7.42
N ALA A 429 7.22 24.24 7.19
CA ALA A 429 7.35 25.18 6.08
C ALA A 429 8.61 26.05 6.17
N LEU A 430 9.07 26.37 7.39
CA LEU A 430 10.22 27.24 7.65
C LEU A 430 11.40 26.49 8.28
N ALA A 431 11.41 25.15 8.23
CA ALA A 431 12.36 24.34 8.99
C ALA A 431 13.82 24.65 8.65
N GLY A 432 14.11 24.88 7.37
CA GLY A 432 15.46 25.23 6.91
C GLY A 432 15.93 26.59 7.44
N GLU A 433 15.08 27.61 7.38
CA GLU A 433 15.37 28.95 7.91
C GLU A 433 15.55 28.92 9.43
N LEU A 434 14.65 28.23 10.14
CA LEU A 434 14.72 28.07 11.59
C LEU A 434 15.99 27.32 12.02
N ALA A 435 16.37 26.26 11.31
CA ALA A 435 17.59 25.52 11.59
C ALA A 435 18.84 26.40 11.40
N PHE A 436 18.90 27.17 10.31
CA PHE A 436 19.99 28.10 10.04
C PHE A 436 20.09 29.20 11.11
N ASP A 437 18.96 29.79 11.51
CA ASP A 437 18.90 30.81 12.55
C ASP A 437 19.35 30.24 13.91
N LEU A 438 18.90 29.02 14.25
CA LEU A 438 19.30 28.35 15.48
C LEU A 438 20.79 28.01 15.50
N GLU A 439 21.35 27.54 14.38
CA GLU A 439 22.79 27.26 14.25
C GLU A 439 23.62 28.55 14.39
N THR A 440 23.14 29.64 13.80
CA THR A 440 23.79 30.96 13.93
C THR A 440 23.78 31.43 15.39
N ARG A 441 22.65 31.26 16.08
CA ARG A 441 22.54 31.58 17.51
C ARG A 441 23.38 30.68 18.39
N GLU A 442 23.46 29.38 18.09
CA GLU A 442 24.32 28.43 18.79
C GLU A 442 25.77 28.90 18.75
N LYS A 443 26.27 29.26 17.56
CA LYS A 443 27.64 29.79 17.40
C LYS A 443 27.86 31.07 18.21
N ALA A 444 26.88 31.99 18.19
CA ALA A 444 26.96 33.22 18.96
C ALA A 444 26.98 32.96 20.48
N ILE A 445 26.10 32.08 20.98
CA ILE A 445 26.04 31.70 22.40
C ILE A 445 27.33 30.98 22.81
N ALA A 446 27.85 30.07 21.97
CA ALA A 446 29.12 29.38 22.23
C ALA A 446 30.29 30.38 22.35
N GLN A 447 30.34 31.37 21.45
CA GLN A 447 31.34 32.44 21.53
C GLN A 447 31.17 33.30 22.79
N GLN A 448 29.94 33.60 23.19
CA GLN A 448 29.66 34.32 24.44
C GLN A 448 30.08 33.52 25.67
N LEU A 449 29.84 32.21 25.70
CA LEU A 449 30.27 31.32 26.80
C LEU A 449 31.80 31.29 26.92
N ASP A 450 32.51 31.17 25.81
CA ASP A 450 33.99 31.22 25.78
C ASP A 450 34.54 32.57 26.28
N GLN A 451 33.87 33.67 25.90
CA GLN A 451 34.20 35.00 26.44
C GLN A 451 33.96 35.08 27.95
N VAL A 452 32.85 34.53 28.45
CA VAL A 452 32.56 34.48 29.90
C VAL A 452 33.61 33.67 30.64
N GLU A 453 34.05 32.52 30.11
CA GLU A 453 35.13 31.73 30.70
C GLU A 453 36.46 32.49 30.72
N THR A 454 36.79 33.17 29.61
CA THR A 454 37.98 34.01 29.53
C THR A 454 37.94 35.16 30.53
N HIS A 455 36.81 35.85 30.64
CA HIS A 455 36.61 36.91 31.63
C HIS A 455 36.70 36.38 33.06
N LYS A 456 36.10 35.22 33.34
CA LYS A 456 36.19 34.56 34.64
C LYS A 456 37.65 34.26 35.00
N ASN A 457 38.40 33.67 34.08
CA ASN A 457 39.82 33.37 34.28
C ASN A 457 40.63 34.64 34.55
N ASN A 458 40.37 35.72 33.80
CA ASN A 458 41.01 37.01 34.03
C ASN A 458 40.70 37.57 35.43
N VAL A 459 39.44 37.51 35.87
CA VAL A 459 39.03 37.95 37.22
C VAL A 459 39.72 37.11 38.29
N VAL A 460 39.74 35.78 38.14
CA VAL A 460 40.38 34.86 39.08
C VAL A 460 41.88 35.14 39.19
N VAL A 461 42.58 35.32 38.06
CA VAL A 461 44.02 35.64 38.04
C VAL A 461 44.28 36.97 38.76
N ARG A 462 43.52 38.03 38.43
CA ARG A 462 43.68 39.34 39.06
C ARG A 462 43.39 39.33 40.56
N LEU A 463 42.33 38.64 40.97
CA LEU A 463 41.98 38.50 42.38
C LEU A 463 43.02 37.65 43.12
N SER A 464 43.60 36.63 42.48
CA SER A 464 44.69 35.84 43.03
C SER A 464 45.96 36.65 43.24
N ASP A 465 46.29 37.55 42.32
CA ASP A 465 47.42 38.47 42.48
C ASP A 465 47.17 39.43 43.67
N LEU A 466 45.95 39.95 43.83
CA LEU A 466 45.59 40.77 44.99
C LEU A 466 45.65 39.99 46.32
N VAL A 467 45.26 38.71 46.32
CA VAL A 467 45.40 37.83 47.49
C VAL A 467 46.89 37.62 47.82
N ALA A 468 47.75 37.43 46.82
CA ALA A 468 49.19 37.32 47.03
C ALA A 468 49.76 38.60 47.66
N ASP A 469 49.33 39.77 47.19
CA ASP A 469 49.70 41.08 47.75
C ASP A 469 49.19 41.24 49.19
N ALA A 470 47.96 40.81 49.49
CA ALA A 470 47.40 40.83 50.84
C ALA A 470 48.19 39.92 51.80
N LEU A 471 48.54 38.70 51.39
CA LEU A 471 49.40 37.80 52.17
C LEU A 471 50.80 38.38 52.38
N ALA A 472 51.36 39.06 51.37
CA ALA A 472 52.63 39.77 51.50
C ALA A 472 52.51 40.95 52.49
N LEU A 473 51.39 41.69 52.46
CA LEU A 473 51.09 42.78 53.38
C LEU A 473 50.99 42.32 54.84
N LEU A 474 50.34 41.18 55.10
CA LEU A 474 50.25 40.58 56.45
C LEU A 474 51.63 40.18 56.99
N ASN A 475 52.45 39.56 56.14
CA ASN A 475 53.84 39.24 56.49
C ASN A 475 54.66 40.52 56.74
N ARG A 476 54.45 41.56 55.93
CA ARG A 476 55.10 42.86 56.09
C ARG A 476 54.68 43.55 57.38
N ALA A 477 53.40 43.52 57.75
CA ALA A 477 52.92 44.03 59.03
C ALA A 477 53.61 43.33 60.21
N SER A 478 53.80 42.01 60.12
CA SER A 478 54.51 41.25 61.14
C SER A 478 56.00 41.63 61.23
N ALA A 479 56.65 41.87 60.09
CA ALA A 479 58.04 42.34 60.06
C ALA A 479 58.20 43.77 60.61
N LEU A 480 57.31 44.70 60.26
CA LEU A 480 57.31 46.07 60.77
C LEU A 480 56.97 46.18 62.26
N SER A 481 56.39 45.13 62.84
CA SER A 481 56.10 45.07 64.27
C SER A 481 57.32 44.72 65.13
N GLU A 482 58.49 44.52 64.54
CA GLU A 482 59.72 44.31 65.29
C GLU A 482 60.03 45.52 66.19
N LEU A 483 60.20 45.24 67.48
CA LEU A 483 60.42 46.27 68.49
C LEU A 483 61.87 46.80 68.40
N PRO A 484 62.06 48.12 68.48
CA PRO A 484 63.37 48.75 68.32
C PRO A 484 64.33 48.42 69.46
N GLU A 485 65.62 48.67 69.20
CA GLU A 485 66.69 48.50 70.16
C GLU A 485 66.49 49.37 71.43
N GLY A 486 66.97 48.87 72.56
CA GLY A 486 66.93 49.59 73.84
C GLY A 486 65.59 49.51 74.60
N ILE A 487 64.68 48.58 74.25
CA ILE A 487 63.45 48.26 75.02
C ILE A 487 63.65 47.02 75.93
N GLY A 488 64.89 46.70 76.28
CA GLY A 488 65.21 45.63 77.21
C GLY A 488 64.80 44.24 76.69
N ARG A 489 64.01 43.50 77.47
CA ARG A 489 63.68 42.08 77.20
C ARG A 489 62.85 41.82 75.93
N TRP A 490 62.32 42.87 75.30
CA TRP A 490 61.47 42.79 74.10
C TRP A 490 62.17 43.18 72.79
N GLU A 491 63.45 43.53 72.87
CA GLU A 491 64.29 43.92 71.73
C GLU A 491 64.31 42.85 70.62
N HIS A 492 64.23 43.29 69.35
CA HIS A 492 64.17 42.46 68.14
C HIS A 492 63.03 41.42 68.10
N ARG A 493 62.03 41.53 68.98
CA ARG A 493 60.85 40.67 68.94
C ARG A 493 59.74 41.34 68.14
N LYS A 494 59.11 40.56 67.27
CA LYS A 494 57.90 40.98 66.54
C LYS A 494 56.73 41.09 67.51
N PHE A 495 56.22 42.30 67.71
CA PHE A 495 55.07 42.53 68.57
C PHE A 495 53.82 41.82 68.04
N LEU A 496 53.56 41.91 66.73
CA LEU A 496 52.46 41.24 66.04
C LEU A 496 53.01 40.19 65.08
N VAL A 497 52.46 38.98 65.13
CA VAL A 497 52.75 37.94 64.15
C VAL A 497 51.42 37.45 63.62
N VAL A 498 51.17 37.72 62.34
CA VAL A 498 50.03 37.21 61.57
C VAL A 498 50.59 36.30 60.50
N GLU A 499 50.32 35.01 60.64
CA GLU A 499 50.82 33.98 59.73
C GLU A 499 49.66 33.13 59.24
N ALA A 500 49.69 32.78 57.96
CA ALA A 500 48.87 31.69 57.43
C ALA A 500 49.39 30.39 58.05
N ARG A 501 48.51 29.57 58.64
CA ARG A 501 48.93 28.30 59.26
C ARG A 501 49.60 27.36 58.26
N ASN A 502 49.09 27.36 57.04
CA ASN A 502 49.70 26.74 55.89
C ASN A 502 49.73 27.76 54.75
N ARG A 503 50.91 28.05 54.20
CA ARG A 503 51.07 29.07 53.17
C ARG A 503 50.70 28.47 51.82
N PRO A 504 49.62 28.93 51.17
CA PRO A 504 49.20 28.37 49.90
C PRO A 504 50.22 28.71 48.80
N ASN A 505 50.41 27.79 47.87
CA ASN A 505 51.12 28.07 46.63
C ASN A 505 50.20 28.82 45.64
N ARG A 506 50.77 29.38 44.55
CA ARG A 506 49.98 30.19 43.59
C ARG A 506 48.84 29.41 42.95
N GLU A 507 49.06 28.14 42.63
CA GLU A 507 48.05 27.27 42.01
C GLU A 507 46.87 27.02 42.95
N GLN A 508 47.15 26.80 44.24
CA GLN A 508 46.14 26.65 45.28
C GLN A 508 45.33 27.93 45.46
N VAL A 509 45.97 29.11 45.44
CA VAL A 509 45.25 30.40 45.50
C VAL A 509 44.31 30.53 44.30
N VAL A 510 44.81 30.31 43.08
CA VAL A 510 44.00 30.39 41.85
C VAL A 510 42.81 29.44 41.90
N LEU A 511 43.01 28.20 42.31
CA LEU A 511 41.95 27.21 42.44
C LEU A 511 40.88 27.65 43.46
N ARG A 512 41.29 28.08 44.66
CA ARG A 512 40.37 28.47 45.75
C ARG A 512 39.62 29.76 45.45
N VAL A 513 40.29 30.73 44.83
CA VAL A 513 39.65 31.95 44.34
C VAL A 513 38.66 31.63 43.22
N GLY A 514 39.01 30.72 42.30
CA GLY A 514 38.11 30.20 41.27
C GLY A 514 36.85 29.58 41.87
N GLU A 515 36.99 28.68 42.85
CA GLU A 515 35.86 28.06 43.55
C GLU A 515 34.98 29.11 44.27
N LEU A 516 35.58 30.15 44.85
CA LEU A 516 34.83 31.23 45.50
C LEU A 516 34.02 32.05 44.47
N VAL A 517 34.64 32.42 43.35
CA VAL A 517 33.97 33.13 42.25
C VAL A 517 32.82 32.30 41.70
N ASP A 518 33.05 31.00 41.44
CA ASP A 518 32.01 30.09 40.96
C ASP A 518 30.84 29.97 41.96
N ARG A 519 31.11 29.92 43.27
CA ARG A 519 30.05 29.93 44.31
C ARG A 519 29.26 31.23 44.32
N MET A 520 29.92 32.38 44.23
CA MET A 520 29.24 33.69 44.20
C MET A 520 28.35 33.82 42.97
N VAL A 521 28.87 33.49 41.78
CA VAL A 521 28.11 33.51 40.52
C VAL A 521 26.93 32.55 40.59
N ARG A 522 27.12 31.31 41.06
CA ARG A 522 26.03 30.32 41.17
C ARG A 522 24.94 30.73 42.14
N SER A 523 25.28 31.41 43.24
CA SER A 523 24.30 31.87 44.23
C SER A 523 23.61 33.18 43.86
N GLY A 524 24.08 33.88 42.83
CA GLY A 524 23.62 35.22 42.45
C GLY A 524 23.97 36.32 43.46
N ARG A 525 24.75 36.01 44.51
CA ARG A 525 25.14 36.95 45.57
C ARG A 525 26.60 37.36 45.40
N ILE A 526 26.81 38.41 44.61
CA ILE A 526 28.13 38.99 44.37
C ILE A 526 28.45 39.98 45.49
N GLU A 527 29.62 39.83 46.11
CA GLU A 527 30.10 40.81 47.08
C GLU A 527 30.58 42.07 46.34
N LEU A 528 29.96 43.21 46.65
CA LEU A 528 30.24 44.49 45.98
C LEU A 528 31.25 45.33 46.76
N ASP A 529 31.44 45.05 48.06
CA ASP A 529 32.51 45.70 48.82
C ASP A 529 33.87 45.07 48.45
N ALA A 530 34.72 45.87 47.83
CA ALA A 530 36.05 45.46 47.39
C ALA A 530 36.93 44.93 48.55
N VAL A 531 36.79 45.51 49.75
CA VAL A 531 37.59 45.10 50.91
C VAL A 531 37.13 43.74 51.43
N GLU A 532 35.83 43.56 51.56
CA GLU A 532 35.23 42.30 52.00
C GLU A 532 35.46 41.17 50.97
N LEU A 533 35.37 41.48 49.67
CA LEU A 533 35.68 40.52 48.60
C LEU A 533 37.13 40.05 48.67
N LEU A 534 38.08 40.97 48.85
CA LEU A 534 39.49 40.62 49.00
C LEU A 534 39.73 39.81 50.28
N TRP A 535 39.08 40.17 51.38
CA TRP A 535 39.16 39.42 52.63
C TRP A 535 38.67 37.99 52.46
N ARG A 536 37.46 37.80 51.90
CA ARG A 536 36.90 36.46 51.63
C ARG A 536 37.76 35.64 50.66
N ALA A 537 38.33 36.27 49.64
CA ALA A 537 39.25 35.61 48.72
C ALA A 537 40.54 35.17 49.43
N THR A 538 41.07 36.01 50.31
CA THR A 538 42.26 35.73 51.11
C THR A 538 42.01 34.63 52.14
N GLU A 539 40.86 34.66 52.81
CA GLU A 539 40.40 33.63 53.75
C GLU A 539 40.19 32.29 53.04
N ALA A 540 39.47 32.27 51.92
CA ALA A 540 39.23 31.06 51.13
C ALA A 540 40.54 30.42 50.62
N SER A 541 41.57 31.23 50.40
CA SER A 541 42.89 30.77 49.96
C SER A 541 43.71 30.10 51.06
N VAL A 542 43.39 30.37 52.34
CA VAL A 542 44.09 29.80 53.51
C VAL A 542 43.13 28.89 54.27
N VAL A 543 43.03 27.64 53.83
CA VAL A 543 42.04 26.66 54.33
C VAL A 543 42.11 26.43 55.84
N GLU A 544 43.31 26.37 56.41
CA GLU A 544 43.49 26.19 57.86
C GLU A 544 43.28 27.49 58.66
N GLY A 545 43.08 28.61 57.96
CA GLY A 545 42.92 29.94 58.52
C GLY A 545 44.24 30.60 58.95
N PHE A 546 44.08 31.76 59.57
CA PHE A 546 45.18 32.58 60.05
C PHE A 546 45.45 32.34 61.54
N LYS A 547 46.70 32.53 61.94
CA LYS A 547 47.10 32.60 63.34
C LYS A 547 47.67 33.99 63.60
N ALA A 548 46.96 34.78 64.38
CA ALA A 548 47.40 36.10 64.83
C ALA A 548 47.76 36.05 66.31
N THR A 549 49.02 36.35 66.65
CA THR A 549 49.51 36.38 68.04
C THR A 549 50.21 37.70 68.33
N VAL A 550 49.98 38.22 69.52
CA VAL A 550 50.62 39.45 70.01
C VAL A 550 51.51 39.12 71.20
N LEU A 551 52.65 39.79 71.27
CA LEU A 551 53.56 39.72 72.40
C LEU A 551 52.91 40.43 73.59
N LYS A 552 52.67 39.71 74.69
CA LYS A 552 52.06 40.29 75.88
C LYS A 552 53.09 41.22 76.55
N PRO A 553 52.81 42.53 76.72
CA PRO A 553 53.71 43.44 77.40
C PRO A 553 53.56 43.23 78.92
N SER A 554 54.14 42.15 79.44
CA SER A 554 54.08 41.80 80.87
C SER A 554 55.50 41.64 81.44
N PRO A 555 55.78 42.14 82.66
CA PRO A 555 57.07 41.96 83.34
C PRO A 555 57.38 40.48 83.64
N ASP A 556 56.35 39.69 83.93
CA ASP A 556 56.45 38.31 84.42
C ASP A 556 56.65 37.29 83.28
N GLN A 557 56.15 37.60 82.08
CA GLN A 557 56.26 36.75 80.89
C GLN A 557 56.66 37.57 79.65
N PRO A 558 57.91 38.05 79.57
CA PRO A 558 58.35 38.98 78.53
C PRO A 558 58.35 38.38 77.10
N ILE A 559 58.35 37.05 76.96
CA ILE A 559 58.35 36.35 75.66
C ILE A 559 56.98 35.66 75.39
N GLY A 560 56.03 35.75 76.33
CA GLY A 560 54.71 35.15 76.19
C GLY A 560 53.94 35.75 75.01
N ARG A 561 53.60 34.91 74.03
CA ARG A 561 52.70 35.28 72.94
C ARG A 561 51.31 34.80 73.25
N THR A 562 50.32 35.65 73.05
CA THR A 562 48.91 35.33 73.27
C THR A 562 48.15 35.50 71.95
N PRO A 563 47.19 34.62 71.61
CA PRO A 563 46.26 34.86 70.51
C PRO A 563 45.57 36.23 70.66
N VAL A 564 45.36 36.94 69.55
CA VAL A 564 44.72 38.27 69.55
C VAL A 564 43.33 38.23 70.21
N GLU A 565 42.60 37.12 70.05
CA GLU A 565 41.28 36.88 70.64
C GLU A 565 41.26 36.99 72.17
N GLU A 566 42.38 36.68 72.83
CA GLU A 566 42.50 36.69 74.29
C GLU A 566 42.93 38.05 74.86
N MET A 567 43.23 39.04 74.00
CA MET A 567 43.60 40.40 74.44
C MET A 567 42.49 41.05 75.28
N ARG A 568 41.22 40.66 75.09
CA ARG A 568 40.10 41.13 75.93
C ARG A 568 40.29 40.85 77.43
N LYS A 569 41.10 39.85 77.80
CA LYS A 569 41.38 39.46 79.20
C LYS A 569 42.53 40.26 79.83
N TRP A 570 43.20 41.13 79.07
CA TRP A 570 44.35 41.89 79.56
C TRP A 570 43.93 43.07 80.43
N SER A 571 44.86 43.53 81.28
CA SER A 571 44.65 44.73 82.11
C SER A 571 44.46 45.98 81.24
N GLY A 572 43.84 47.03 81.80
CA GLY A 572 43.63 48.28 81.09
C GLY A 572 44.92 48.93 80.57
N GLY A 573 46.03 48.79 81.32
CA GLY A 573 47.34 49.32 80.92
C GLY A 573 48.04 48.50 79.84
N GLU A 574 47.95 47.17 79.90
CA GLU A 574 48.46 46.27 78.85
C GLU A 574 47.70 46.48 77.54
N ASN A 575 46.36 46.58 77.59
CA ASN A 575 45.53 46.82 76.41
C ASN A 575 45.81 48.17 75.75
N LEU A 576 45.96 49.24 76.53
CA LEU A 576 46.30 50.55 75.99
C LEU A 576 47.68 50.54 75.31
N THR A 577 48.67 49.94 75.98
CA THR A 577 50.04 49.83 75.45
C THR A 577 50.08 49.04 74.15
N ALA A 578 49.41 47.90 74.13
CA ALA A 578 49.34 47.06 72.94
C ALA A 578 48.60 47.73 71.78
N SER A 579 47.50 48.41 72.06
CA SER A 579 46.74 49.16 71.06
C SER A 579 47.57 50.29 70.45
N LEU A 580 48.35 51.01 71.26
CA LEU A 580 49.22 52.07 70.78
C LEU A 580 50.37 51.52 69.92
N VAL A 581 50.99 50.42 70.34
CA VAL A 581 52.03 49.75 69.56
C VAL A 581 51.48 49.26 68.22
N LEU A 582 50.32 48.59 68.22
CA LEU A 582 49.64 48.15 66.99
C LEU A 582 49.28 49.34 66.09
N PHE A 583 48.78 50.43 66.67
CA PHE A 583 48.50 51.66 65.92
C PHE A 583 49.76 52.18 65.24
N CYS A 584 50.89 52.26 65.96
CA CYS A 584 52.15 52.76 65.40
C CYS A 584 52.64 51.87 64.23
N VAL A 585 52.51 50.55 64.37
CA VAL A 585 52.86 49.59 63.31
C VAL A 585 51.95 49.76 62.09
N LEU A 586 50.64 49.91 62.29
CA LEU A 586 49.67 50.11 61.21
C LEU A 586 49.85 51.47 60.52
N ALA A 587 50.14 52.53 61.28
CA ALA A 587 50.44 53.86 60.75
C ALA A 587 51.69 53.83 59.85
N ARG A 588 52.75 53.14 60.31
CA ARG A 588 53.96 52.92 59.51
C ARG A 588 53.70 52.08 58.27
N LEU A 589 52.97 50.97 58.39
CA LEU A 589 52.61 50.12 57.26
C LEU A 589 51.85 50.92 56.19
N ARG A 590 50.88 51.73 56.61
CA ARG A 590 50.10 52.60 55.72
C ARG A 590 50.96 53.67 55.05
N ALA A 591 51.93 54.23 55.77
CA ALA A 591 52.87 55.20 55.23
C ALA A 591 53.81 54.58 54.17
N GLU A 592 54.37 53.40 54.44
CA GLU A 592 55.20 52.65 53.49
C GLU A 592 54.44 52.32 52.20
N GLN A 593 53.17 51.92 52.30
CA GLN A 593 52.31 51.63 51.13
C GLN A 593 52.03 52.86 50.25
N ARG A 594 51.96 54.06 50.82
CA ARG A 594 51.66 55.30 50.08
C ARG A 594 52.88 55.96 49.44
N THR A 595 54.02 55.88 50.10
CA THR A 595 55.22 56.67 49.74
C THR A 595 56.38 55.79 49.25
N GLY A 596 56.19 54.47 49.24
CA GLY A 596 57.26 53.50 49.04
C GLY A 596 58.25 53.48 50.22
N ALA A 597 59.32 52.68 50.09
CA ALA A 597 60.35 52.53 51.14
C ALA A 597 61.17 53.80 51.45
N LYS A 598 60.82 54.97 50.89
CA LYS A 598 61.61 56.20 50.93
C LYS A 598 61.19 57.21 52.01
N ALA A 599 60.12 56.99 52.76
CA ALA A 599 59.72 57.92 53.83
C ALA A 599 60.24 57.46 55.20
N GLY A 600 61.36 58.03 55.64
CA GLY A 600 61.93 57.79 56.98
C GLY A 600 61.14 58.39 58.15
N SER A 601 60.00 59.05 57.93
CA SER A 601 59.16 59.62 58.99
C SER A 601 57.79 60.00 58.42
N ALA A 602 56.76 59.19 58.67
CA ALA A 602 55.40 59.46 58.18
C ALA A 602 54.30 58.87 59.09
N GLY A 603 54.62 58.56 60.35
CA GLY A 603 53.67 57.99 61.32
C GLY A 603 52.62 58.99 61.83
N GLY A 604 52.86 60.29 61.65
CA GLY A 604 51.93 61.36 62.05
C GLY A 604 51.93 61.65 63.55
N VAL A 605 50.90 62.35 64.02
CA VAL A 605 50.72 62.73 65.44
C VAL A 605 49.52 61.96 66.01
N VAL A 606 49.70 61.35 67.19
CA VAL A 606 48.65 60.61 67.90
C VAL A 606 48.33 61.31 69.22
N PRO A 607 47.20 62.03 69.29
CA PRO A 607 46.68 62.56 70.54
C PRO A 607 46.03 61.45 71.37
N LEU A 608 46.36 61.39 72.65
CA LEU A 608 45.80 60.45 73.62
C LEU A 608 45.25 61.22 74.82
N ASP A 609 43.95 61.06 75.06
CA ASP A 609 43.26 61.70 76.19
C ASP A 609 43.21 60.76 77.41
N ASN A 610 43.72 61.26 78.52
CA ASN A 610 43.91 60.60 79.81
C ASN A 610 44.53 59.18 79.78
N PRO A 611 45.61 58.91 79.01
CA PRO A 611 46.22 57.58 78.93
C PRO A 611 46.85 57.13 80.25
N LEU A 612 47.32 58.07 81.07
CA LEU A 612 47.99 57.76 82.35
C LEU A 612 47.05 57.19 83.41
N GLY A 613 45.73 57.37 83.28
CA GLY A 613 44.77 56.79 84.23
C GLY A 613 44.66 55.27 84.14
N LYS A 614 45.14 54.68 83.05
CA LYS A 614 45.10 53.23 82.81
C LYS A 614 46.50 52.61 82.71
N ALA A 615 47.52 53.39 82.32
CA ALA A 615 48.89 52.90 82.11
C ALA A 615 49.94 53.85 82.72
N ASN A 616 50.02 53.93 84.05
CA ASN A 616 51.06 54.72 84.75
C ASN A 616 52.35 53.92 85.05
N TYR A 617 52.41 52.65 84.67
CA TYR A 617 53.58 51.82 84.85
C TYR A 617 54.73 52.28 83.92
N LEU A 618 55.84 52.75 84.49
CA LEU A 618 56.96 53.36 83.77
C LEU A 618 57.47 52.52 82.57
N PRO A 619 57.68 51.19 82.68
CA PRO A 619 58.11 50.37 81.55
C PRO A 619 57.15 50.40 80.35
N PHE A 620 55.84 50.56 80.58
CA PHE A 620 54.87 50.72 79.49
C PHE A 620 55.00 52.07 78.82
N LEU A 621 55.18 53.15 79.58
CA LEU A 621 55.38 54.49 79.02
C LEU A 621 56.68 54.58 78.19
N GLU A 622 57.74 53.93 78.65
CA GLU A 622 58.98 53.82 77.87
C GLU A 622 58.80 53.03 76.58
N LEU A 623 58.16 51.86 76.65
CA LEU A 623 57.85 51.03 75.48
C LEU A 623 57.04 51.82 74.44
N GLN A 624 55.94 52.45 74.87
CA GLN A 624 55.08 53.27 74.01
C GLN A 624 55.87 54.37 73.30
N ARG A 625 56.70 55.12 74.03
CA ARG A 625 57.51 56.22 73.49
C ARG A 625 58.58 55.73 72.52
N LYS A 626 59.31 54.68 72.86
CA LYS A 626 60.38 54.12 72.02
C LYS A 626 59.82 53.55 70.72
N VAL A 627 58.72 52.81 70.80
CA VAL A 627 58.01 52.27 69.63
C VAL A 627 57.45 53.39 68.75
N ALA A 628 56.79 54.39 69.34
CA ALA A 628 56.25 55.50 68.57
C ALA A 628 57.37 56.25 67.84
N ARG A 629 58.47 56.56 68.53
CA ARG A 629 59.65 57.19 67.92
C ARG A 629 60.24 56.35 66.77
N ALA A 630 60.39 55.04 66.96
CA ALA A 630 60.92 54.15 65.92
C ALA A 630 60.00 54.00 64.70
N ASN A 631 58.70 54.22 64.87
CA ASN A 631 57.72 54.22 63.78
C ASN A 631 57.46 55.62 63.21
N GLY A 632 58.20 56.65 63.65
CA GLY A 632 58.01 58.04 63.19
C GLY A 632 56.66 58.64 63.61
N VAL A 633 56.11 58.18 64.74
CA VAL A 633 54.86 58.65 65.34
C VAL A 633 55.17 59.58 66.52
N GLN A 634 54.59 60.78 66.52
CA GLN A 634 54.67 61.71 67.64
C GLN A 634 53.48 61.50 68.58
N LEU A 635 53.77 61.17 69.85
CA LEU A 635 52.75 61.02 70.89
C LEU A 635 52.46 62.34 71.60
N VAL A 636 51.19 62.67 71.80
CA VAL A 636 50.73 63.80 72.61
C VAL A 636 49.77 63.28 73.67
N PHE A 637 50.19 63.32 74.94
CA PHE A 637 49.39 62.83 76.06
C PHE A 637 48.74 64.01 76.77
N TRP A 638 47.41 64.05 76.80
CA TRP A 638 46.65 64.95 77.66
C TRP A 638 46.22 64.17 78.90
N THR A 639 46.51 64.67 80.09
CA THR A 639 46.21 63.95 81.33
C THR A 639 45.87 64.94 82.43
N GLY A 640 44.83 64.63 83.20
CA GLY A 640 44.48 65.36 84.43
C GLY A 640 45.12 64.76 85.68
N ILE A 641 45.85 63.65 85.54
CA ILE A 641 46.45 62.90 86.65
C ILE A 641 47.87 63.40 86.88
N GLY A 642 48.11 63.94 88.08
CA GLY A 642 49.40 64.47 88.54
C GLY A 642 50.37 63.41 89.06
N ASP A 643 50.44 62.24 88.42
CA ASP A 643 51.48 61.25 88.73
C ASP A 643 52.82 61.76 88.21
N LEU A 644 53.55 62.48 89.08
CA LEU A 644 54.85 63.08 88.79
C LEU A 644 55.86 62.07 88.25
N GLY A 645 55.79 60.80 88.68
CA GLY A 645 56.68 59.74 88.18
C GLY A 645 56.42 59.38 86.72
N ALA A 646 55.15 59.29 86.34
CA ALA A 646 54.75 59.03 84.96
C ALA A 646 54.97 60.24 84.03
N VAL A 647 54.67 61.45 84.51
CA VAL A 647 54.76 62.69 83.71
C VAL A 647 56.21 63.06 83.40
N THR A 648 57.13 62.90 84.36
CA THR A 648 58.57 63.18 84.18
C THR A 648 59.26 62.24 83.19
N THR A 649 58.61 61.15 82.81
CA THR A 649 59.11 60.26 81.75
C THR A 649 59.10 60.98 80.39
N PHE A 650 58.23 61.97 80.16
CA PHE A 650 58.14 62.69 78.89
C PHE A 650 59.20 63.80 78.77
N PRO A 651 59.81 63.99 77.59
CA PRO A 651 60.90 64.95 77.40
C PRO A 651 60.39 66.41 77.29
N ARG A 652 59.10 66.59 77.03
CA ARG A 652 58.42 67.88 76.94
C ARG A 652 57.09 67.77 77.66
N ILE A 653 56.86 68.67 78.60
CA ILE A 653 55.64 68.73 79.39
C ILE A 653 55.06 70.12 79.18
N ALA A 654 53.77 70.21 78.87
CA ALA A 654 53.05 71.49 78.82
C ALA A 654 52.03 71.49 79.97
N ALA A 655 52.35 72.20 81.05
CA ALA A 655 51.43 72.37 82.17
C ALA A 655 50.34 73.38 81.78
N MET A 656 49.09 72.98 81.98
CA MET A 656 47.90 73.70 81.54
C MET A 656 47.06 74.05 82.77
N HIS A 657 46.96 75.34 83.10
CA HIS A 657 46.13 75.80 84.22
C HIS A 657 44.86 76.47 83.72
N LYS A 658 43.74 76.16 84.38
CA LYS A 658 42.48 76.87 84.15
C LYS A 658 42.62 78.27 84.72
N ARG A 659 42.78 79.28 83.86
CA ARG A 659 42.63 80.68 84.26
C ARG A 659 41.18 81.09 83.98
N SER A 660 40.50 81.65 84.97
CA SER A 660 39.19 82.26 84.73
C SER A 660 39.36 83.42 83.76
N SER A 661 38.66 83.39 82.64
CA SER A 661 38.54 84.55 81.77
C SER A 661 37.81 85.63 82.56
N THR A 662 38.50 86.73 82.89
CA THR A 662 37.89 87.90 83.52
C THR A 662 36.95 88.66 82.58
N THR A 663 36.87 88.28 81.29
CA THR A 663 36.18 89.05 80.25
C THR A 663 34.96 88.35 79.62
N ARG A 664 34.79 87.03 79.75
CA ARG A 664 33.57 86.31 79.27
C ARG A 664 33.32 85.05 80.10
N GLU A 665 32.15 84.95 80.72
CA GLU A 665 31.68 83.73 81.39
C GLU A 665 31.57 82.57 80.38
N GLY A 666 32.00 81.38 80.80
CA GLY A 666 31.90 80.14 80.01
C GLY A 666 33.10 79.79 79.11
N ARG A 667 34.12 80.64 78.97
CA ARG A 667 35.38 80.29 78.26
C ARG A 667 36.58 80.27 79.20
N ALA A 668 37.19 79.11 79.40
CA ALA A 668 38.48 78.98 80.06
C ALA A 668 39.58 79.02 79.01
N TYR A 669 40.53 79.96 79.14
CA TYR A 669 41.75 79.94 78.35
C TYR A 669 42.80 79.13 79.10
N VAL A 670 43.55 78.32 78.37
CA VAL A 670 44.71 77.64 78.92
C VAL A 670 45.94 78.45 78.60
N GLN A 671 46.65 78.87 79.64
CA GLN A 671 47.93 79.59 79.51
C GLN A 671 49.06 78.67 79.97
N VAL A 672 50.17 78.72 79.24
CA VAL A 672 51.41 78.01 79.58
C VAL A 672 52.02 78.63 80.83
N ASP A 673 52.57 77.80 81.73
CA ASP A 673 53.29 78.27 82.91
C ASP A 673 54.78 78.52 82.57
N ASP A 674 55.19 79.79 82.56
CA ASP A 674 56.54 80.22 82.18
C ASP A 674 57.62 79.87 83.23
N ASN A 675 57.23 79.44 84.42
CA ASN A 675 58.14 79.16 85.54
C ASN A 675 58.76 77.76 85.54
N ASN A 676 58.43 76.91 84.56
CA ASN A 676 58.97 75.55 84.46
C ASN A 676 59.73 75.39 83.14
N SER A 677 61.07 75.51 83.18
CA SER A 677 61.96 75.73 82.03
C SER A 677 62.16 74.54 81.07
N GLN A 678 61.23 73.58 81.01
CA GLN A 678 61.21 72.50 80.01
C GLN A 678 59.98 72.54 79.07
N VAL A 679 59.25 73.65 79.05
CA VAL A 679 58.06 73.82 78.22
C VAL A 679 58.42 74.52 76.91
N VAL A 680 58.12 73.90 75.77
CA VAL A 680 58.23 74.52 74.44
C VAL A 680 56.91 75.23 74.13
N ASP A 681 57.03 76.49 73.73
CA ASP A 681 55.95 77.35 73.24
C ASP A 681 55.31 76.77 71.97
N VAL A 682 54.03 76.39 72.04
CA VAL A 682 53.28 75.77 70.91
C VAL A 682 52.51 76.82 70.10
N VAL A 683 52.60 78.12 70.42
CA VAL A 683 51.74 79.15 69.79
C VAL A 683 52.50 80.10 68.84
N SER A 684 53.84 80.06 68.76
CA SER A 684 54.60 81.03 67.94
C SER A 684 54.93 80.62 66.49
N ALA A 685 54.48 79.47 65.99
CA ALA A 685 54.80 79.01 64.62
C ALA A 685 53.72 79.27 63.54
N VAL A 686 52.64 80.00 63.84
CA VAL A 686 51.64 80.39 62.82
C VAL A 686 51.41 81.90 62.85
N ARG A 687 52.42 82.64 62.37
CA ARG A 687 52.25 83.93 61.70
C ARG A 687 53.49 84.17 60.83
N HIS A 688 53.35 83.91 59.54
CA HIS A 688 54.10 84.65 58.53
C HIS A 688 53.62 86.09 58.56
N GLU A 689 54.56 87.04 58.46
CA GLU A 689 54.40 88.25 57.66
C GLU A 689 55.78 88.94 57.55
N PRO A 690 56.03 89.71 56.48
CA PRO A 690 55.08 90.17 55.46
C PRO A 690 54.88 89.20 54.29
#